data_AF-A0A7W1T4U6-F1
#
_entry.id   AF-A0A7W1T4U6-F1
#
_cell.length_a   1.000
_cell.length_b   1.000
_cell.length_c   1.000
_cell.angle_alpha   90.00
_cell.angle_beta   90.00
_cell.angle_gamma   90.00
#
_symmetry.space_group_name_H-M   'P 1'
#
loop_
_entity.id
_entity.type
_entity.pdbx_description
1 polymer ?
#
loop_
_entity_poly.entity_id
_entity_poly.type
_entity_poly.pdbx_seq_one_letter_code
_entity_poly.pdbx_strand_id
1 'polypeptide(L)'
;MKKKLGITVLITALIIPSMTWASEETAAPTDVPATEEQENPETSAPTDSVTTESEETTVPATAEISTAKDERATEEKTSIVAPTSPVIAAETNTEVPRQAEKTSPPEPKTEKQVEAPPTKTVEDPVVTIPDHSLHSFITDALDLKRDTPVTQSMMASLTTLDVNGVGDTTGLEYAVNLRQFISTDSGYKGDNLTRILQLHHLETLELGPRVAPHYPSFASLTELRELTIKNAYKMADLNFLAENTTLEKLDLGDKYSDNGVLTDISALRHLTRLKSLSLYHTNQPLDYSPLLTLSHLESLRIENQGLQDASFLAPLAHLTHLDLTNNWFTTTDSINALPALQNVIWDGNFIPGQPNQFAAQLPTETTELAIGERTVLPMTWTYNGVPLETDSYGDLLVDDYTVVPFAKQSNTVTSSPAILTSTKPTQTSIPIEATKGGMTTLTSEVIPGYQVQTKVHVLDIPKPPTLTPVSELQDTLHGKTSPHYHVQVAIDGKTYQVVADDTGAFDVTIGMFPVGTPYVVTISDPTGTEGVPVHAAIVDGIPPQLNPVTTGLQAISGRVIDGRTRVRVLVNGIVQREVDTDAQGYYTVPARKLVTSYGLSNRPIRGGDKIQVDFGPNTVEHLITRQIVQDASRPTTLDPVQARTDYITGQTLPGSQTLRLIVNGVPQRVITPQSSGAGQIEPDGHFKIYSRFNLNSKGQLARLQTADTITVDSGEQIYRGSFVETNVE
;
A
#
# COMPACT_ATOMS: atom_id res chain seq x y z
N MET A 1 38.06 -19.00 42.96
CA MET A 1 37.64 -20.42 42.80
C MET A 1 36.23 -20.48 42.21
N LYS A 2 35.76 -21.68 41.79
CA LYS A 2 34.53 -21.93 41.01
C LYS A 2 33.30 -21.19 41.58
N LYS A 3 32.64 -20.33 40.79
CA LYS A 3 31.51 -20.58 39.86
C LYS A 3 30.22 -21.09 40.53
N LYS A 4 29.14 -20.29 40.41
CA LYS A 4 27.73 -20.70 40.65
C LYS A 4 27.23 -21.62 39.52
N LEU A 5 26.27 -22.47 39.84
CA LEU A 5 25.23 -22.94 38.91
C LEU A 5 23.98 -23.30 39.73
N GLY A 6 22.78 -23.06 39.18
CA GLY A 6 21.50 -23.37 39.82
C GLY A 6 20.43 -23.50 38.74
N ILE A 7 19.56 -24.51 38.85
CA ILE A 7 18.70 -24.99 37.77
C ILE A 7 17.23 -25.00 38.23
N THR A 8 16.33 -24.51 37.37
CA THR A 8 14.87 -24.68 37.46
C THR A 8 14.35 -24.69 36.02
N VAL A 9 14.24 -25.84 35.38
CA VAL A 9 13.04 -26.72 35.36
C VAL A 9 11.82 -26.00 34.76
N LEU A 10 11.55 -26.28 33.48
CA LEU A 10 10.24 -26.09 32.85
C LEU A 10 9.38 -27.34 33.07
N ILE A 11 8.06 -27.17 33.14
CA ILE A 11 7.08 -28.25 33.09
C ILE A 11 6.11 -27.96 31.95
N THR A 12 6.12 -28.80 30.92
CA THR A 12 5.14 -28.76 29.83
C THR A 12 3.96 -29.66 30.14
N ALA A 13 2.76 -29.10 30.24
CA ALA A 13 1.52 -29.85 30.38
C ALA A 13 0.89 -30.08 28.99
N LEU A 14 0.57 -31.32 28.66
CA LEU A 14 -0.10 -31.71 27.42
C LEU A 14 -1.61 -31.83 27.68
N ILE A 15 -2.45 -31.13 26.91
CA ILE A 15 -3.91 -31.26 26.98
C ILE A 15 -4.45 -31.62 25.58
N ILE A 16 -5.33 -32.60 25.53
CA ILE A 16 -5.85 -33.22 24.30
C ILE A 16 -7.35 -32.87 24.17
N PRO A 17 -7.79 -32.25 23.05
CA PRO A 17 -9.21 -32.13 22.73
C PRO A 17 -9.81 -33.48 22.31
N SER A 18 -11.00 -33.83 22.80
CA SER A 18 -11.67 -35.10 22.53
C SER A 18 -12.48 -35.11 21.23
N MET A 19 -12.60 -36.29 20.64
CA MET A 19 -13.22 -36.55 19.33
C MET A 19 -14.71 -36.94 19.47
N THR A 20 -15.62 -36.31 18.71
CA THR A 20 -16.99 -36.82 18.50
C THR A 20 -17.49 -36.60 17.06
N TRP A 21 -17.92 -37.70 16.45
CA TRP A 21 -18.57 -37.93 15.15
C TRP A 21 -19.09 -36.76 14.28
N ALA A 22 -18.51 -36.67 13.08
CA ALA A 22 -19.10 -37.13 11.80
C ALA A 22 -20.59 -36.89 11.47
N SER A 23 -20.80 -36.28 10.30
CA SER A 23 -21.82 -36.70 9.34
C SER A 23 -21.13 -36.87 7.97
N GLU A 24 -21.58 -37.83 7.16
CA GLU A 24 -20.88 -38.31 5.96
C GLU A 24 -21.89 -38.32 4.78
N GLU A 25 -21.55 -37.63 3.68
CA GLU A 25 -22.30 -37.75 2.41
C GLU A 25 -21.32 -37.75 1.23
N THR A 26 -21.67 -38.44 0.15
CA THR A 26 -20.69 -39.10 -0.73
C THR A 26 -20.77 -38.67 -2.19
N ALA A 27 -19.61 -38.51 -2.82
CA ALA A 27 -19.42 -38.70 -4.26
C ALA A 27 -17.94 -39.03 -4.57
N ALA A 28 -17.70 -39.90 -5.56
CA ALA A 28 -16.36 -40.33 -5.98
C ALA A 28 -15.87 -39.53 -7.21
N PRO A 29 -14.54 -39.41 -7.42
CA PRO A 29 -14.01 -38.77 -8.62
C PRO A 29 -14.20 -39.65 -9.87
N THR A 30 -14.43 -39.01 -11.01
CA THR A 30 -14.32 -39.62 -12.35
C THR A 30 -13.14 -38.99 -13.08
N ASP A 31 -12.55 -39.76 -13.99
CA ASP A 31 -11.20 -39.56 -14.55
C ASP A 31 -11.27 -39.39 -16.08
N VAL A 32 -10.16 -38.97 -16.72
CA VAL A 32 -9.89 -38.99 -18.19
C VAL A 32 -10.67 -37.94 -19.04
N PRO A 33 -10.08 -37.31 -20.09
CA PRO A 33 -8.69 -36.90 -20.37
C PRO A 33 -8.56 -35.39 -20.76
N ALA A 34 -7.38 -34.97 -21.21
CA ALA A 34 -7.18 -33.70 -21.93
C ALA A 34 -7.31 -33.85 -23.45
N THR A 35 -7.71 -32.77 -24.15
CA THR A 35 -7.64 -32.63 -25.62
C THR A 35 -7.34 -31.20 -26.06
N GLU A 36 -6.32 -31.08 -26.90
CA GLU A 36 -6.14 -30.16 -28.05
C GLU A 36 -6.28 -28.64 -27.84
N GLU A 37 -5.17 -27.93 -28.06
CA GLU A 37 -5.14 -26.50 -28.39
C GLU A 37 -5.68 -26.27 -29.81
N GLN A 38 -6.55 -25.27 -30.02
CA GLN A 38 -6.60 -24.61 -31.33
C GLN A 38 -6.99 -23.12 -31.25
N GLU A 39 -6.54 -22.39 -32.27
CA GLU A 39 -6.46 -20.94 -32.43
C GLU A 39 -7.80 -20.18 -32.34
N ASN A 40 -7.71 -18.90 -31.95
CA ASN A 40 -8.64 -17.87 -32.44
C ASN A 40 -7.88 -16.51 -32.54
N PRO A 41 -8.13 -15.66 -33.57
CA PRO A 41 -7.21 -14.58 -33.93
C PRO A 41 -7.62 -13.18 -33.43
N GLU A 42 -6.69 -12.23 -33.65
CA GLU A 42 -6.86 -10.80 -33.91
C GLU A 42 -8.14 -10.09 -33.43
N THR A 43 -7.98 -9.16 -32.46
CA THR A 43 -8.88 -8.02 -32.28
C THR A 43 -8.16 -6.72 -32.66
N SER A 44 -8.84 -5.89 -33.46
CA SER A 44 -8.29 -4.66 -34.02
C SER A 44 -8.28 -3.50 -33.03
N ALA A 45 -7.28 -2.62 -33.16
CA ALA A 45 -7.26 -1.33 -32.48
C ALA A 45 -8.41 -0.40 -32.93
N PRO A 46 -8.63 0.69 -32.19
CA PRO A 46 -8.85 2.00 -32.80
C PRO A 46 -7.62 2.90 -32.60
N THR A 47 -7.25 3.61 -33.67
CA THR A 47 -6.44 4.85 -33.59
C THR A 47 -7.37 6.01 -33.12
N ASP A 48 -6.94 7.25 -32.87
CA ASP A 48 -5.78 7.98 -33.39
C ASP A 48 -5.45 9.23 -32.57
N SER A 49 -4.15 9.54 -32.40
CA SER A 49 -3.57 10.91 -32.20
C SER A 49 -4.09 11.79 -31.02
N VAL A 50 -3.45 12.87 -30.55
CA VAL A 50 -2.41 13.76 -31.11
C VAL A 50 -1.37 14.13 -30.02
N THR A 51 -0.15 14.40 -30.48
CA THR A 51 1.03 15.00 -29.84
C THR A 51 0.78 16.36 -29.12
N THR A 52 1.70 16.99 -28.35
CA THR A 52 3.19 16.99 -28.38
C THR A 52 3.82 17.48 -27.06
N GLU A 53 5.13 17.28 -26.96
CA GLU A 53 6.14 17.67 -25.97
C GLU A 53 6.13 19.13 -25.43
N SER A 54 6.55 19.30 -24.17
CA SER A 54 7.64 20.21 -23.71
C SER A 54 7.89 19.93 -22.21
N GLU A 55 9.06 19.41 -21.80
CA GLU A 55 10.29 20.15 -21.47
C GLU A 55 10.10 21.28 -20.43
N GLU A 56 10.44 20.97 -19.18
CA GLU A 56 10.51 21.91 -18.05
C GLU A 56 11.93 22.47 -17.91
N THR A 57 12.10 23.79 -17.95
CA THR A 57 13.41 24.46 -17.79
C THR A 57 13.37 25.64 -16.81
N THR A 58 14.50 25.87 -16.14
CA THR A 58 14.62 26.68 -14.91
C THR A 58 15.06 28.13 -15.16
N VAL A 59 14.43 29.09 -14.46
CA VAL A 59 14.95 30.47 -14.28
C VAL A 59 14.57 30.99 -12.87
N PRO A 60 15.46 31.67 -12.12
CA PRO A 60 15.22 32.08 -10.72
C PRO A 60 14.81 33.56 -10.54
N ALA A 61 14.78 34.02 -9.28
CA ALA A 61 14.17 35.28 -8.82
C ALA A 61 15.07 36.54 -8.75
N THR A 62 14.46 37.72 -8.92
CA THR A 62 14.76 39.05 -8.32
C THR A 62 13.46 39.89 -8.45
N ALA A 63 12.92 40.67 -7.51
CA ALA A 63 13.40 41.61 -6.48
C ALA A 63 13.31 43.10 -6.90
N GLU A 64 13.00 43.98 -5.93
CA GLU A 64 12.86 45.47 -5.96
C GLU A 64 11.44 46.03 -6.23
N ILE A 65 10.73 46.71 -5.30
CA ILE A 65 10.90 47.94 -4.48
C ILE A 65 10.17 49.18 -5.08
N SER A 66 9.08 49.61 -4.42
CA SER A 66 8.60 51.02 -4.23
C SER A 66 7.30 50.97 -3.39
N THR A 67 7.18 51.52 -2.18
CA THR A 67 7.01 52.95 -1.77
C THR A 67 5.82 53.66 -2.47
N ALA A 68 4.94 54.44 -1.80
CA ALA A 68 4.88 54.89 -0.39
C ALA A 68 3.45 55.36 0.05
N LYS A 69 3.27 55.58 1.37
CA LYS A 69 2.29 56.47 2.07
C LYS A 69 0.78 56.15 1.99
N ASP A 70 0.00 56.20 3.08
CA ASP A 70 -0.35 57.27 4.05
C ASP A 70 -1.23 58.40 3.48
N GLU A 71 -2.51 58.47 3.93
CA GLU A 71 -3.05 59.69 4.60
C GLU A 71 -4.40 59.43 5.32
N ARG A 72 -4.86 60.39 6.14
CA ARG A 72 -5.92 60.22 7.17
C ARG A 72 -6.71 61.52 7.43
N ALA A 73 -8.01 61.53 7.12
CA ALA A 73 -9.03 62.51 7.56
C ALA A 73 -10.43 61.87 7.39
N THR A 74 -11.48 61.95 8.22
CA THR A 74 -12.05 62.89 9.25
C THR A 74 -13.13 63.88 8.76
N GLU A 75 -14.39 63.46 8.95
CA GLU A 75 -15.56 64.23 9.47
C GLU A 75 -16.45 65.16 8.60
N GLU A 76 -17.70 65.29 9.10
CA GLU A 76 -18.78 66.29 8.90
C GLU A 76 -19.73 66.29 7.66
N LYS A 77 -21.03 66.03 7.95
CA LYS A 77 -22.27 66.86 7.75
C LYS A 77 -22.46 67.69 6.44
N THR A 78 -23.67 67.93 5.90
CA THR A 78 -25.00 68.13 6.55
C THR A 78 -26.20 68.08 5.56
N SER A 79 -27.38 67.62 6.04
CA SER A 79 -28.78 68.13 5.85
C SER A 79 -29.44 68.38 4.46
N ILE A 80 -30.77 68.12 4.40
CA ILE A 80 -31.91 68.75 3.62
C ILE A 80 -32.90 67.66 3.14
N VAL A 81 -34.26 67.73 3.19
CA VAL A 81 -35.32 68.56 3.85
C VAL A 81 -36.64 67.73 3.89
N ALA A 82 -37.68 68.13 4.65
CA ALA A 82 -39.01 67.48 4.69
C ALA A 82 -40.19 68.48 4.57
N PRO A 83 -41.41 68.04 4.14
CA PRO A 83 -42.69 68.22 4.91
C PRO A 83 -43.76 67.09 4.65
N THR A 84 -44.96 66.94 5.24
CA THR A 84 -45.65 67.25 6.54
C THR A 84 -46.99 66.45 6.61
N SER A 85 -47.53 66.14 7.80
CA SER A 85 -48.85 65.47 8.04
C SER A 85 -50.03 66.46 8.29
N PRO A 86 -51.32 66.02 8.37
CA PRO A 86 -52.01 65.49 9.60
C PRO A 86 -52.96 64.26 9.32
N VAL A 87 -53.65 63.52 10.22
CA VAL A 87 -53.98 63.51 11.69
C VAL A 87 -55.39 64.01 12.13
N ILE A 88 -56.30 63.08 12.51
CA ILE A 88 -57.54 63.12 13.38
C ILE A 88 -57.99 61.63 13.56
N ALA A 89 -58.22 60.98 14.73
CA ALA A 89 -58.98 61.23 15.99
C ALA A 89 -60.49 60.86 15.90
N ALA A 90 -61.19 60.24 16.88
CA ALA A 90 -60.91 59.88 18.29
C ALA A 90 -61.74 58.64 18.79
N GLU A 91 -61.75 58.37 20.11
CA GLU A 91 -62.32 57.19 20.83
C GLU A 91 -63.75 57.44 21.44
N THR A 92 -64.43 56.40 22.00
CA THR A 92 -65.00 56.37 23.39
C THR A 92 -65.77 55.08 23.79
N ASN A 93 -65.22 54.35 24.76
CA ASN A 93 -65.77 53.63 25.96
C ASN A 93 -67.25 53.18 26.20
N THR A 94 -67.36 52.03 26.91
CA THR A 94 -68.37 51.60 27.96
C THR A 94 -69.84 51.32 27.56
N GLU A 95 -70.67 50.51 28.28
CA GLU A 95 -70.60 49.84 29.61
C GLU A 95 -71.42 48.50 29.70
N VAL A 96 -71.57 47.88 30.90
CA VAL A 96 -72.14 46.52 31.15
C VAL A 96 -73.18 46.51 32.29
N PRO A 97 -74.28 45.71 32.24
CA PRO A 97 -74.73 45.01 33.47
C PRO A 97 -75.52 43.66 33.35
N ARG A 98 -75.01 42.63 34.05
CA ARG A 98 -75.67 41.75 35.07
C ARG A 98 -76.74 40.66 34.72
N GLN A 99 -76.96 39.79 35.72
CA GLN A 99 -77.58 38.45 35.72
C GLN A 99 -79.02 38.39 36.27
N ALA A 100 -79.79 37.35 35.89
CA ALA A 100 -80.75 36.54 36.69
C ALA A 100 -81.26 35.38 35.78
N GLU A 101 -81.11 34.08 36.03
CA GLU A 101 -81.55 33.16 37.11
C GLU A 101 -82.98 32.57 36.95
N LYS A 102 -83.02 31.24 36.66
CA LYS A 102 -84.05 30.18 36.89
C LYS A 102 -85.56 30.48 36.72
N THR A 103 -86.24 29.65 35.93
CA THR A 103 -87.42 28.84 36.36
C THR A 103 -87.81 27.77 35.32
N SER A 104 -88.60 26.78 35.75
CA SER A 104 -89.16 25.65 34.95
C SER A 104 -90.57 25.30 35.47
N PRO A 105 -91.31 24.33 34.88
CA PRO A 105 -91.68 24.10 33.48
C PRO A 105 -93.21 24.39 33.27
N PRO A 106 -93.88 24.05 32.14
CA PRO A 106 -94.46 22.69 32.02
C PRO A 106 -94.64 22.13 30.59
N GLU A 107 -94.88 20.81 30.48
CA GLU A 107 -95.58 20.16 29.35
C GLU A 107 -97.12 20.30 29.57
N PRO A 108 -97.99 20.36 28.54
CA PRO A 108 -98.32 19.13 27.79
C PRO A 108 -98.72 19.25 26.31
N LYS A 109 -98.72 18.07 25.68
CA LYS A 109 -99.07 17.69 24.30
C LYS A 109 -100.44 18.16 23.79
N THR A 110 -100.52 18.57 22.52
CA THR A 110 -101.52 18.02 21.56
C THR A 110 -100.99 18.11 20.11
N GLU A 111 -101.70 17.50 19.15
CA GLU A 111 -101.13 16.97 17.89
C GLU A 111 -101.00 17.92 16.67
N LYS A 112 -100.02 17.59 15.82
CA LYS A 112 -100.01 17.68 14.33
C LYS A 112 -100.14 19.06 13.65
N GLN A 113 -99.02 19.53 13.09
CA GLN A 113 -99.03 20.10 11.74
C GLN A 113 -97.75 19.79 10.95
N VAL A 114 -97.95 19.37 9.70
CA VAL A 114 -97.09 19.31 8.48
C VAL A 114 -95.55 19.30 8.62
N GLU A 115 -94.98 18.35 7.88
CA GLU A 115 -93.56 18.06 7.62
C GLU A 115 -92.72 19.28 7.18
N ALA A 116 -91.54 19.43 7.75
CA ALA A 116 -90.49 20.35 7.27
C ALA A 116 -89.57 19.64 6.26
N PRO A 117 -88.94 20.35 5.30
CA PRO A 117 -88.05 19.71 4.32
C PRO A 117 -86.83 19.07 5.01
N PRO A 118 -86.33 17.94 4.51
CA PRO A 118 -85.24 17.21 5.15
C PRO A 118 -83.95 18.03 5.16
N THR A 119 -83.43 18.32 6.35
CA THR A 119 -82.03 18.71 6.53
C THR A 119 -81.14 17.62 5.98
N LYS A 120 -80.30 17.95 4.99
CA LYS A 120 -79.20 17.07 4.57
C LYS A 120 -78.25 16.89 5.76
N THR A 121 -78.22 15.70 6.32
CA THR A 121 -77.04 15.20 7.04
C THR A 121 -75.86 15.25 6.08
N VAL A 122 -74.81 15.99 6.46
CA VAL A 122 -73.50 15.86 5.82
C VAL A 122 -72.88 14.61 6.42
N GLU A 123 -72.78 13.55 5.63
CA GLU A 123 -72.12 12.31 6.04
C GLU A 123 -70.61 12.56 6.08
N ASP A 124 -70.00 12.35 7.25
CA ASP A 124 -68.55 12.47 7.48
C ASP A 124 -67.86 11.25 6.85
N PRO A 125 -67.02 11.41 5.80
CA PRO A 125 -66.53 10.27 5.04
C PRO A 125 -65.61 9.35 5.87
N VAL A 126 -65.80 8.04 5.74
CA VAL A 126 -64.89 7.03 6.32
C VAL A 126 -63.56 7.04 5.55
N VAL A 127 -62.45 7.12 6.28
CA VAL A 127 -61.10 7.10 5.72
C VAL A 127 -60.63 5.65 5.54
N THR A 128 -60.03 5.36 4.39
CA THR A 128 -59.43 4.03 4.12
C THR A 128 -57.99 4.01 4.63
N ILE A 129 -57.73 3.19 5.66
CA ILE A 129 -56.40 2.97 6.25
C ILE A 129 -56.06 1.48 6.06
N PRO A 130 -55.28 1.09 5.03
CA PRO A 130 -55.02 -0.31 4.70
C PRO A 130 -53.93 -0.95 5.58
N ASP A 131 -53.01 -0.16 6.13
CA ASP A 131 -51.99 -0.62 7.07
C ASP A 131 -52.64 -0.89 8.45
N HIS A 132 -52.71 -2.16 8.84
CA HIS A 132 -53.32 -2.57 10.10
C HIS A 132 -52.60 -2.05 11.35
N SER A 133 -51.30 -1.74 11.26
CA SER A 133 -50.55 -1.14 12.36
C SER A 133 -50.95 0.33 12.48
N LEU A 134 -50.92 1.07 11.37
CA LEU A 134 -51.33 2.48 11.32
C LEU A 134 -52.78 2.67 11.79
N HIS A 135 -53.70 1.80 11.36
CA HIS A 135 -55.08 1.81 11.83
C HIS A 135 -55.16 1.58 13.35
N SER A 136 -54.34 0.70 13.94
CA SER A 136 -54.32 0.51 15.39
C SER A 136 -53.89 1.80 16.09
N PHE A 137 -52.71 2.34 15.75
CA PHE A 137 -52.19 3.56 16.36
C PHE A 137 -53.16 4.75 16.22
N ILE A 138 -53.87 4.86 15.10
CA ILE A 138 -54.92 5.87 14.91
C ILE A 138 -56.13 5.62 15.81
N THR A 139 -56.64 4.38 15.92
CA THR A 139 -57.75 4.09 16.86
C THR A 139 -57.35 4.27 18.32
N ASP A 140 -56.12 3.89 18.67
CA ASP A 140 -55.59 3.98 20.03
C ASP A 140 -55.36 5.46 20.42
N ALA A 141 -54.85 6.29 19.50
CA ALA A 141 -54.70 7.75 19.69
C ALA A 141 -56.03 8.53 19.78
N LEU A 142 -57.14 7.93 19.32
CA LEU A 142 -58.49 8.53 19.33
C LEU A 142 -59.41 7.93 20.42
N ASP A 143 -58.91 7.06 21.30
CA ASP A 143 -59.69 6.28 22.29
C ASP A 143 -60.88 5.51 21.66
N LEU A 144 -60.67 5.00 20.44
CA LEU A 144 -61.66 4.25 19.67
C LEU A 144 -61.49 2.74 19.87
N LYS A 145 -62.61 2.02 19.70
CA LYS A 145 -62.56 0.56 19.59
C LYS A 145 -62.02 0.19 18.21
N ARG A 146 -61.22 -0.88 18.14
CA ARG A 146 -60.54 -1.36 16.92
C ARG A 146 -61.44 -1.48 15.67
N ASP A 147 -62.70 -1.84 15.86
CA ASP A 147 -63.68 -2.03 14.77
C ASP A 147 -64.53 -0.76 14.46
N THR A 148 -64.24 0.39 15.10
CA THR A 148 -64.93 1.66 14.84
C THR A 148 -64.39 2.30 13.56
N PRO A 149 -65.25 2.59 12.55
CA PRO A 149 -64.81 3.27 11.33
C PRO A 149 -64.26 4.67 11.63
N VAL A 150 -63.02 4.93 11.23
CA VAL A 150 -62.36 6.23 11.36
C VAL A 150 -62.85 7.17 10.26
N THR A 151 -63.30 8.38 10.62
CA THR A 151 -63.81 9.38 9.67
C THR A 151 -62.84 10.52 9.42
N GLN A 152 -63.11 11.38 8.43
CA GLN A 152 -62.29 12.56 8.14
C GLN A 152 -62.28 13.55 9.30
N SER A 153 -63.40 13.79 9.98
CA SER A 153 -63.43 14.63 11.18
C SER A 153 -62.60 14.04 12.33
N MET A 154 -62.60 12.71 12.49
CA MET A 154 -61.75 12.03 13.47
C MET A 154 -60.26 12.21 13.14
N MET A 155 -59.86 11.93 11.89
CA MET A 155 -58.47 12.16 11.45
C MET A 155 -58.04 13.61 11.65
N ALA A 156 -58.89 14.58 11.30
CA ALA A 156 -58.61 16.01 11.49
C ALA A 156 -58.50 16.43 12.97
N SER A 157 -58.88 15.57 13.93
CA SER A 157 -58.67 15.83 15.36
C SER A 157 -57.33 15.34 15.91
N LEU A 158 -56.57 14.54 15.15
CA LEU A 158 -55.22 14.10 15.51
C LEU A 158 -54.23 15.28 15.52
N THR A 159 -53.51 15.43 16.64
CA THR A 159 -52.42 16.40 16.82
C THR A 159 -51.06 15.74 17.07
N THR A 160 -51.05 14.55 17.68
CA THR A 160 -49.87 13.70 17.88
C THR A 160 -50.20 12.26 17.50
N LEU A 161 -49.26 11.57 16.86
CA LEU A 161 -49.34 10.16 16.51
C LEU A 161 -47.95 9.51 16.69
N ASP A 162 -47.85 8.46 17.50
CA ASP A 162 -46.68 7.57 17.60
C ASP A 162 -46.99 6.27 16.85
N VAL A 163 -46.08 5.82 15.99
CA VAL A 163 -46.24 4.60 15.19
C VAL A 163 -44.99 3.72 15.24
N ASN A 164 -45.15 2.41 15.27
CA ASN A 164 -44.03 1.47 15.21
C ASN A 164 -44.26 0.45 14.08
N GLY A 165 -43.33 0.40 13.12
CA GLY A 165 -43.33 -0.60 12.05
C GLY A 165 -44.39 -0.41 10.96
N VAL A 166 -45.00 0.77 10.85
CA VAL A 166 -45.91 1.15 9.74
C VAL A 166 -45.13 1.18 8.41
N GLY A 167 -45.74 0.65 7.35
CA GLY A 167 -45.18 0.64 5.99
C GLY A 167 -45.95 1.53 5.01
N ASP A 168 -47.28 1.52 5.08
CA ASP A 168 -48.15 2.33 4.21
C ASP A 168 -48.85 3.44 5.00
N THR A 169 -48.69 4.68 4.54
CA THR A 169 -49.27 5.89 5.15
C THR A 169 -50.59 6.33 4.50
N THR A 170 -51.19 5.50 3.64
CA THR A 170 -52.49 5.76 3.02
C THR A 170 -53.58 6.01 4.07
N GLY A 171 -54.26 7.16 3.95
CA GLY A 171 -55.25 7.64 4.90
C GLY A 171 -54.70 8.72 5.85
N LEU A 172 -53.38 8.80 6.04
CA LEU A 172 -52.76 9.80 6.91
C LEU A 172 -52.90 11.23 6.36
N GLU A 173 -53.12 11.40 5.04
CA GLU A 173 -53.39 12.72 4.42
C GLU A 173 -54.58 13.48 5.01
N TYR A 174 -55.49 12.81 5.72
CA TYR A 174 -56.64 13.44 6.39
C TYR A 174 -56.32 13.94 7.81
N ALA A 175 -55.13 13.65 8.35
CA ALA A 175 -54.66 14.13 9.66
C ALA A 175 -54.14 15.57 9.60
N VAL A 176 -54.95 16.49 9.02
CA VAL A 176 -54.50 17.82 8.60
C VAL A 176 -54.01 18.74 9.73
N ASN A 177 -54.34 18.45 10.99
CA ASN A 177 -53.89 19.20 12.17
C ASN A 177 -52.74 18.50 12.93
N LEU A 178 -52.14 17.44 12.36
CA LEU A 178 -51.05 16.70 13.01
C LEU A 178 -49.79 17.57 13.13
N ARG A 179 -49.34 17.76 14.37
CA ARG A 179 -48.13 18.51 14.75
C ARG A 179 -46.96 17.60 15.09
N GLN A 180 -47.22 16.36 15.49
CA GLN A 180 -46.18 15.40 15.86
C GLN A 180 -46.44 14.04 15.21
N PHE A 181 -45.50 13.59 14.39
CA PHE A 181 -45.42 12.22 13.89
C PHE A 181 -44.15 11.60 14.43
N ILE A 182 -44.29 10.73 15.44
CA ILE A 182 -43.21 10.12 16.21
C ILE A 182 -43.13 8.62 15.85
N SER A 183 -41.97 7.97 15.97
CA SER A 183 -41.87 6.56 15.59
C SER A 183 -40.91 5.74 16.45
N THR A 184 -41.48 5.08 17.45
CA THR A 184 -40.78 4.19 18.39
C THR A 184 -40.16 2.95 17.73
N ASP A 185 -39.06 2.46 18.32
CA ASP A 185 -38.28 1.25 17.97
C ASP A 185 -37.97 1.06 16.47
N SER A 186 -38.88 0.46 15.69
CA SER A 186 -38.57 0.02 14.33
C SER A 186 -38.77 1.10 13.26
N GLY A 187 -39.26 2.27 13.64
CA GLY A 187 -39.49 3.40 12.74
C GLY A 187 -40.65 3.21 11.74
N TYR A 188 -40.90 4.27 10.96
CA TYR A 188 -41.63 4.17 9.70
C TYR A 188 -40.73 3.45 8.67
N LYS A 189 -41.23 2.34 8.10
CA LYS A 189 -40.47 1.43 7.22
C LYS A 189 -40.74 1.62 5.73
N GLY A 190 -41.66 2.50 5.35
CA GLY A 190 -41.95 2.77 3.95
C GLY A 190 -40.97 3.78 3.35
N ASP A 191 -40.55 3.56 2.10
CA ASP A 191 -39.74 4.53 1.38
C ASP A 191 -40.55 5.76 0.88
N ASN A 192 -41.88 5.72 0.94
CA ASN A 192 -42.79 6.68 0.32
C ASN A 192 -43.36 7.75 1.29
N LEU A 193 -42.61 8.83 1.48
CA LEU A 193 -42.98 9.94 2.37
C LEU A 193 -44.11 10.85 1.85
N THR A 194 -44.67 10.61 0.65
CA THR A 194 -45.58 11.54 -0.04
C THR A 194 -46.78 12.01 0.78
N ARG A 195 -47.32 11.18 1.69
CA ARG A 195 -48.43 11.57 2.59
C ARG A 195 -47.98 12.41 3.77
N ILE A 196 -46.87 12.05 4.40
CA ILE A 196 -46.28 12.80 5.53
C ILE A 196 -45.94 14.23 5.09
N LEU A 197 -45.43 14.40 3.86
CA LEU A 197 -45.07 15.72 3.30
C LEU A 197 -46.27 16.62 2.95
N GLN A 198 -47.51 16.16 3.12
CA GLN A 198 -48.73 16.97 2.99
C GLN A 198 -49.22 17.55 4.33
N LEU A 199 -48.58 17.16 5.45
CA LEU A 199 -48.97 17.58 6.80
C LEU A 199 -48.22 18.87 7.19
N HIS A 200 -48.65 19.99 6.60
CA HIS A 200 -47.96 21.28 6.66
C HIS A 200 -47.74 21.85 8.09
N HIS A 201 -48.52 21.40 9.07
CA HIS A 201 -48.43 21.80 10.48
C HIS A 201 -47.53 20.91 11.34
N LEU A 202 -46.79 19.94 10.76
CA LEU A 202 -45.81 19.13 11.50
C LEU A 202 -44.70 20.02 12.09
N GLU A 203 -44.61 20.02 13.42
CA GLU A 203 -43.54 20.62 14.22
C GLU A 203 -42.47 19.58 14.60
N THR A 204 -42.87 18.32 14.84
CA THR A 204 -41.99 17.20 15.18
C THR A 204 -42.18 16.07 14.18
N LEU A 205 -41.09 15.63 13.54
CA LEU A 205 -41.09 14.47 12.64
C LEU A 205 -39.97 13.50 13.03
N GLU A 206 -40.33 12.23 13.22
CA GLU A 206 -39.41 11.13 13.43
C GLU A 206 -39.60 10.06 12.35
N LEU A 207 -38.50 9.71 11.67
CA LEU A 207 -38.48 8.72 10.59
C LEU A 207 -37.56 7.55 10.94
N GLY A 208 -37.87 6.38 10.36
CA GLY A 208 -37.06 5.17 10.46
C GLY A 208 -36.03 5.01 9.34
N PRO A 209 -35.28 3.89 9.34
CA PRO A 209 -34.40 3.51 8.25
C PRO A 209 -35.16 3.40 6.92
N ARG A 210 -34.65 4.07 5.89
CA ARG A 210 -35.10 3.93 4.49
C ARG A 210 -34.10 3.13 3.67
N VAL A 211 -34.54 2.60 2.52
CA VAL A 211 -33.66 1.93 1.56
C VAL A 211 -33.01 2.95 0.62
N ALA A 212 -33.74 4.02 0.27
CA ALA A 212 -33.24 5.07 -0.62
C ALA A 212 -32.23 6.01 0.08
N PRO A 213 -31.06 6.31 -0.52
CA PRO A 213 -30.03 7.15 0.09
C PRO A 213 -30.35 8.66 0.06
N HIS A 214 -31.35 9.07 -0.71
CA HIS A 214 -31.82 10.44 -0.81
C HIS A 214 -33.26 10.54 -0.31
N TYR A 215 -33.61 11.71 0.23
CA TYR A 215 -34.96 12.05 0.67
C TYR A 215 -35.60 13.04 -0.32
N PRO A 216 -36.92 12.94 -0.59
CA PRO A 216 -37.66 14.04 -1.23
C PRO A 216 -37.58 15.31 -0.37
N SER A 217 -37.63 16.50 -1.00
CA SER A 217 -37.56 17.78 -0.27
C SER A 217 -38.67 17.94 0.77
N PHE A 218 -38.31 18.43 1.95
CA PHE A 218 -39.22 18.67 3.08
C PHE A 218 -39.74 20.12 3.11
N ALA A 219 -39.56 20.91 2.04
CA ALA A 219 -39.94 22.33 1.97
C ALA A 219 -41.43 22.63 2.21
N SER A 220 -42.31 21.62 2.11
CA SER A 220 -43.73 21.72 2.46
C SER A 220 -44.02 21.67 3.96
N LEU A 221 -43.06 21.24 4.79
CA LEU A 221 -43.16 21.17 6.25
C LEU A 221 -42.67 22.49 6.88
N THR A 222 -43.43 23.56 6.65
CA THR A 222 -43.04 24.94 6.98
C THR A 222 -43.10 25.28 8.47
N GLU A 223 -43.68 24.42 9.31
CA GLU A 223 -43.68 24.55 10.78
C GLU A 223 -42.64 23.65 11.46
N LEU A 224 -41.82 22.89 10.72
CA LEU A 224 -40.94 21.86 11.28
C LEU A 224 -39.85 22.46 12.18
N ARG A 225 -39.78 21.98 13.43
CA ARG A 225 -38.85 22.39 14.50
C ARG A 225 -37.89 21.28 14.89
N GLU A 226 -38.37 20.05 14.98
CA GLU A 226 -37.59 18.88 15.38
C GLU A 226 -37.67 17.80 14.31
N LEU A 227 -36.50 17.34 13.84
CA LEU A 227 -36.38 16.20 12.95
C LEU A 227 -35.42 15.17 13.54
N THR A 228 -35.93 13.95 13.73
CA THR A 228 -35.12 12.76 14.05
C THR A 228 -35.18 11.79 12.86
N ILE A 229 -34.04 11.31 12.38
CA ILE A 229 -33.99 10.22 11.39
C ILE A 229 -33.15 9.09 11.98
N LYS A 230 -33.83 8.06 12.49
CA LYS A 230 -33.20 6.89 13.10
C LYS A 230 -32.57 6.03 12.01
N ASN A 231 -31.40 5.47 12.33
CA ASN A 231 -30.66 4.55 11.47
C ASN A 231 -30.36 5.17 10.08
N ALA A 232 -29.93 6.44 10.08
CA ALA A 232 -29.68 7.24 8.87
C ALA A 232 -28.45 6.80 8.04
N TYR A 233 -27.78 5.68 8.36
CA TYR A 233 -26.49 5.26 7.80
C TYR A 233 -26.44 5.16 6.26
N LYS A 234 -27.58 4.98 5.58
CA LYS A 234 -27.67 4.98 4.10
C LYS A 234 -27.83 6.36 3.46
N MET A 235 -28.07 7.41 4.24
CA MET A 235 -28.28 8.76 3.74
C MET A 235 -26.97 9.34 3.19
N ALA A 236 -27.00 9.87 1.97
CA ALA A 236 -25.80 10.44 1.34
C ALA A 236 -25.61 11.94 1.64
N ASP A 237 -26.72 12.69 1.77
CA ASP A 237 -26.72 14.15 1.83
C ASP A 237 -27.94 14.72 2.58
N LEU A 238 -27.85 16.01 2.96
CA LEU A 238 -28.91 16.74 3.68
C LEU A 238 -29.70 17.75 2.82
N ASN A 239 -29.59 17.75 1.49
CA ASN A 239 -30.16 18.81 0.63
C ASN A 239 -31.69 18.87 0.66
N PHE A 240 -32.36 17.81 1.08
CA PHE A 240 -33.80 17.77 1.29
C PHE A 240 -34.31 18.78 2.35
N LEU A 241 -33.43 19.24 3.25
CA LEU A 241 -33.72 20.20 4.33
C LEU A 241 -33.43 21.67 3.99
N ALA A 242 -32.92 21.98 2.80
CA ALA A 242 -32.35 23.30 2.50
C ALA A 242 -33.30 24.51 2.76
N GLU A 243 -34.61 24.30 2.67
CA GLU A 243 -35.64 25.33 2.89
C GLU A 243 -36.24 25.31 4.33
N ASN A 244 -35.96 24.29 5.14
CA ASN A 244 -36.55 24.08 6.47
C ASN A 244 -35.89 24.94 7.57
N THR A 245 -35.73 26.24 7.28
CA THR A 245 -35.06 27.26 8.13
C THR A 245 -35.70 27.48 9.51
N THR A 246 -36.85 26.86 9.78
CA THR A 246 -37.51 26.81 11.09
C THR A 246 -36.91 25.80 12.06
N LEU A 247 -36.08 24.86 11.58
CA LEU A 247 -35.58 23.74 12.38
C LEU A 247 -34.71 24.20 13.55
N GLU A 248 -35.07 23.75 14.76
CA GLU A 248 -34.35 24.02 16.02
C GLU A 248 -33.55 22.80 16.50
N LYS A 249 -33.88 21.59 16.04
CA LYS A 249 -33.15 20.34 16.35
C LYS A 249 -33.10 19.39 15.16
N LEU A 250 -31.92 18.85 14.89
CA LEU A 250 -31.69 17.75 13.94
C LEU A 250 -30.91 16.63 14.62
N ASP A 251 -31.46 15.42 14.60
CA ASP A 251 -30.82 14.21 15.13
C ASP A 251 -30.77 13.11 14.07
N LEU A 252 -29.56 12.71 13.69
CA LEU A 252 -29.27 11.63 12.73
C LEU A 252 -28.58 10.44 13.41
N GLY A 253 -28.57 10.40 14.75
CA GLY A 253 -27.82 9.41 15.53
C GLY A 253 -28.41 8.00 15.51
N ASP A 254 -27.56 7.01 15.21
CA ASP A 254 -27.82 5.60 15.47
C ASP A 254 -26.53 4.87 15.84
N LYS A 255 -26.48 4.39 17.08
CA LYS A 255 -25.33 3.73 17.72
C LYS A 255 -24.78 2.49 16.98
N TYR A 256 -25.52 1.88 16.07
CA TYR A 256 -25.30 0.50 15.62
C TYR A 256 -24.93 0.32 14.15
N SER A 257 -24.28 1.30 13.50
CA SER A 257 -23.91 1.16 12.08
C SER A 257 -22.53 1.72 11.72
N ASP A 258 -21.57 0.83 11.52
CA ASP A 258 -20.21 1.11 11.02
C ASP A 258 -20.14 1.26 9.48
N ASN A 259 -21.24 1.69 8.86
CA ASN A 259 -21.39 1.76 7.40
C ASN A 259 -22.08 3.06 6.92
N GLY A 260 -21.76 4.19 7.56
CA GLY A 260 -22.36 5.50 7.24
C GLY A 260 -21.85 6.08 5.91
N VAL A 261 -22.75 6.49 5.01
CA VAL A 261 -22.41 7.04 3.68
C VAL A 261 -22.70 8.54 3.52
N LEU A 262 -23.03 9.24 4.61
CA LEU A 262 -23.23 10.69 4.60
C LEU A 262 -21.91 11.38 4.22
N THR A 263 -21.98 12.27 3.23
CA THR A 263 -20.81 13.00 2.69
C THR A 263 -21.07 14.49 2.44
N ASP A 264 -22.32 14.93 2.28
CA ASP A 264 -22.69 16.34 2.09
C ASP A 264 -23.66 16.85 3.18
N ILE A 265 -23.12 17.68 4.08
CA ILE A 265 -23.89 18.43 5.09
C ILE A 265 -24.05 19.93 4.75
N SER A 266 -23.77 20.33 3.50
CA SER A 266 -23.73 21.75 3.11
C SER A 266 -25.06 22.49 3.21
N ALA A 267 -26.19 21.77 3.27
CA ALA A 267 -27.50 22.32 3.55
C ALA A 267 -27.64 22.92 4.96
N LEU A 268 -26.86 22.45 5.96
CA LEU A 268 -26.92 22.94 7.34
C LEU A 268 -26.69 24.44 7.46
N ARG A 269 -25.91 25.04 6.55
CA ARG A 269 -25.61 26.49 6.54
C ARG A 269 -26.85 27.40 6.57
N HIS A 270 -27.99 26.88 6.08
CA HIS A 270 -29.27 27.59 5.98
C HIS A 270 -30.12 27.45 7.25
N LEU A 271 -29.86 26.44 8.09
CA LEU A 271 -30.65 26.08 9.26
C LEU A 271 -30.26 26.91 10.50
N THR A 272 -30.12 28.23 10.36
CA THR A 272 -29.50 29.11 11.37
C THR A 272 -30.26 29.22 12.70
N ARG A 273 -31.40 28.54 12.86
CA ARG A 273 -32.15 28.40 14.11
C ARG A 273 -31.78 27.15 14.92
N LEU A 274 -30.91 26.28 14.41
CA LEU A 274 -30.54 25.04 15.09
C LEU A 274 -29.88 25.32 16.45
N LYS A 275 -30.40 24.66 17.49
CA LYS A 275 -29.89 24.65 18.86
C LYS A 275 -29.24 23.31 19.20
N SER A 276 -29.72 22.21 18.62
CA SER A 276 -29.18 20.87 18.85
C SER A 276 -28.92 20.14 17.54
N LEU A 277 -27.66 19.73 17.33
CA LEU A 277 -27.23 18.93 16.18
C LEU A 277 -26.60 17.63 16.67
N SER A 278 -27.02 16.50 16.09
CA SER A 278 -26.43 15.19 16.33
C SER A 278 -26.10 14.51 15.01
N LEU A 279 -24.79 14.33 14.76
CA LEU A 279 -24.20 13.63 13.63
C LEU A 279 -23.42 12.42 14.16
N TYR A 280 -23.60 11.26 13.53
CA TYR A 280 -23.03 9.98 13.96
C TYR A 280 -22.45 9.22 12.75
N HIS A 281 -21.39 8.43 13.02
CA HIS A 281 -20.58 7.58 12.15
C HIS A 281 -20.64 7.82 10.62
N THR A 282 -19.48 8.14 10.03
CA THR A 282 -19.28 8.20 8.58
C THR A 282 -18.02 7.45 8.15
N ASN A 283 -18.07 6.82 6.97
CA ASN A 283 -16.90 6.19 6.35
C ASN A 283 -15.83 7.19 5.87
N GLN A 284 -16.13 8.50 5.88
CA GLN A 284 -15.25 9.57 5.41
C GLN A 284 -15.42 10.82 6.30
N PRO A 285 -14.35 11.61 6.55
CA PRO A 285 -14.46 12.90 7.24
C PRO A 285 -15.33 13.89 6.45
N LEU A 286 -16.18 14.63 7.16
CA LEU A 286 -17.04 15.67 6.60
C LEU A 286 -16.35 17.05 6.60
N ASP A 287 -16.78 17.94 5.71
CA ASP A 287 -16.53 19.38 5.84
C ASP A 287 -17.53 20.00 6.84
N TYR A 288 -17.02 20.49 7.97
CA TYR A 288 -17.79 21.18 8.99
C TYR A 288 -17.91 22.71 8.79
N SER A 289 -17.39 23.26 7.68
CA SER A 289 -17.61 24.67 7.32
C SER A 289 -19.09 25.13 7.30
N PRO A 290 -20.11 24.28 7.01
CA PRO A 290 -21.51 24.66 7.10
C PRO A 290 -21.99 24.98 8.52
N LEU A 291 -21.31 24.50 9.57
CA LEU A 291 -21.67 24.77 10.96
C LEU A 291 -21.28 26.19 11.39
N LEU A 292 -20.39 26.88 10.66
CA LEU A 292 -19.91 28.23 10.99
C LEU A 292 -21.03 29.30 11.04
N THR A 293 -22.20 29.04 10.44
CA THR A 293 -23.38 29.93 10.49
C THR A 293 -24.35 29.61 11.63
N LEU A 294 -24.16 28.51 12.36
CA LEU A 294 -25.08 28.03 13.40
C LEU A 294 -24.80 28.70 14.76
N SER A 295 -24.79 30.04 14.80
CA SER A 295 -24.46 30.81 16.00
C SER A 295 -25.42 30.61 17.19
N HIS A 296 -26.55 29.93 16.98
CA HIS A 296 -27.52 29.58 18.02
C HIS A 296 -27.38 28.14 18.55
N LEU A 297 -26.33 27.41 18.14
CA LEU A 297 -26.13 26.03 18.57
C LEU A 297 -25.72 25.96 20.06
N GLU A 298 -26.55 25.28 20.86
CA GLU A 298 -26.40 25.07 22.31
C GLU A 298 -25.85 23.67 22.63
N SER A 299 -26.08 22.69 21.75
CA SER A 299 -25.69 21.28 21.89
C SER A 299 -25.20 20.70 20.55
N LEU A 300 -24.06 19.99 20.57
CA LEU A 300 -23.46 19.36 19.39
C LEU A 300 -22.90 17.97 19.72
N ARG A 301 -23.36 16.94 19.00
CA ARG A 301 -22.75 15.60 18.95
C ARG A 301 -22.17 15.37 17.54
N ILE A 302 -20.89 15.01 17.47
CA ILE A 302 -20.16 14.61 16.26
C ILE A 302 -19.36 13.36 16.65
N GLU A 303 -19.94 12.18 16.46
CA GLU A 303 -19.35 10.92 16.96
C GLU A 303 -18.87 10.01 15.80
N ASN A 304 -17.68 9.44 15.95
CA ASN A 304 -17.10 8.46 15.01
C ASN A 304 -17.02 8.98 13.55
N GLN A 305 -16.66 10.25 13.37
CA GLN A 305 -16.59 10.93 12.06
C GLN A 305 -15.15 11.07 11.52
N GLY A 306 -14.16 10.74 12.34
CA GLY A 306 -12.76 11.00 12.02
C GLY A 306 -12.37 12.48 11.99
N LEU A 307 -13.05 13.32 12.80
CA LEU A 307 -12.75 14.74 12.94
C LEU A 307 -11.32 14.95 13.46
N GLN A 308 -10.51 15.72 12.73
CA GLN A 308 -9.11 16.02 13.08
C GLN A 308 -8.90 17.46 13.60
N ASP A 309 -9.67 18.43 13.11
CA ASP A 309 -9.56 19.84 13.50
C ASP A 309 -10.90 20.41 13.99
N ALA A 310 -10.96 20.70 15.30
CA ALA A 310 -12.12 21.30 15.95
C ALA A 310 -12.19 22.85 15.82
N SER A 311 -11.37 23.49 14.97
CA SER A 311 -11.35 24.95 14.79
C SER A 311 -12.70 25.56 14.38
N PHE A 312 -13.54 24.81 13.66
CA PHE A 312 -14.88 25.23 13.25
C PHE A 312 -15.84 25.49 14.44
N LEU A 313 -15.49 25.07 15.66
CA LEU A 313 -16.25 25.38 16.87
C LEU A 313 -16.10 26.85 17.31
N ALA A 314 -15.04 27.56 16.90
CA ALA A 314 -14.74 28.91 17.39
C ALA A 314 -15.88 29.96 17.32
N PRO A 315 -16.76 30.01 16.28
CA PRO A 315 -17.91 30.93 16.27
C PRO A 315 -19.11 30.46 17.12
N LEU A 316 -19.12 29.23 17.63
CA LEU A 316 -20.26 28.62 18.36
C LEU A 316 -20.28 29.08 19.83
N ALA A 317 -20.28 30.39 20.06
CA ALA A 317 -20.15 31.01 21.38
C ALA A 317 -21.29 30.67 22.38
N HIS A 318 -22.38 30.07 21.90
CA HIS A 318 -23.51 29.61 22.71
C HIS A 318 -23.45 28.11 23.07
N LEU A 319 -22.43 27.38 22.62
CA LEU A 319 -22.35 25.93 22.82
C LEU A 319 -22.09 25.60 24.30
N THR A 320 -23.01 24.84 24.89
CA THR A 320 -22.98 24.43 26.31
C THR A 320 -22.67 22.95 26.48
N HIS A 321 -23.06 22.12 25.51
CA HIS A 321 -22.87 20.68 25.49
C HIS A 321 -22.14 20.27 24.20
N LEU A 322 -21.04 19.54 24.34
CA LEU A 322 -20.22 19.06 23.22
C LEU A 322 -19.86 17.58 23.43
N ASP A 323 -20.12 16.75 22.43
CA ASP A 323 -19.68 15.35 22.39
C ASP A 323 -18.94 15.11 21.08
N LEU A 324 -17.63 14.86 21.17
CA LEU A 324 -16.72 14.52 20.08
C LEU A 324 -16.11 13.13 20.24
N THR A 325 -16.85 12.18 20.84
CA THR A 325 -16.37 10.82 21.11
C THR A 325 -15.92 10.09 19.82
N ASN A 326 -14.85 9.31 19.91
CA ASN A 326 -14.28 8.48 18.84
C ASN A 326 -13.86 9.27 17.57
N ASN A 327 -13.21 10.43 17.72
CA ASN A 327 -12.62 11.18 16.60
C ASN A 327 -11.08 11.17 16.66
N TRP A 328 -10.41 11.97 15.83
CA TRP A 328 -8.96 11.90 15.58
C TRP A 328 -8.24 13.24 15.85
N PHE A 329 -8.80 14.12 16.69
CA PHE A 329 -8.13 15.38 17.01
C PHE A 329 -7.10 15.20 18.14
N THR A 330 -6.02 15.98 18.06
CA THR A 330 -4.82 15.83 18.90
C THR A 330 -4.61 16.97 19.89
N THR A 331 -5.38 18.06 19.78
CA THR A 331 -5.30 19.26 20.62
C THR A 331 -6.69 19.73 21.05
N THR A 332 -6.79 20.37 22.21
CA THR A 332 -8.09 20.82 22.77
C THR A 332 -8.28 22.34 22.75
N ASP A 333 -7.34 23.09 22.17
CA ASP A 333 -7.30 24.56 22.23
C ASP A 333 -8.59 25.23 21.74
N SER A 334 -9.11 24.82 20.58
CA SER A 334 -10.39 25.31 20.01
C SER A 334 -11.60 24.99 20.90
N ILE A 335 -11.54 23.93 21.69
CA ILE A 335 -12.62 23.49 22.59
C ILE A 335 -12.53 24.27 23.91
N ASN A 336 -11.32 24.40 24.47
CA ASN A 336 -11.03 25.16 25.68
C ASN A 336 -11.31 26.68 25.52
N ALA A 337 -11.36 27.17 24.28
CA ALA A 337 -11.69 28.55 23.95
C ALA A 337 -13.22 28.86 23.98
N LEU A 338 -14.10 27.86 24.08
CA LEU A 338 -15.55 28.06 24.06
C LEU A 338 -16.06 28.70 25.36
N PRO A 339 -16.67 29.90 25.32
CA PRO A 339 -16.96 30.69 26.52
C PRO A 339 -18.18 30.23 27.34
N ALA A 340 -19.05 29.40 26.75
CA ALA A 340 -20.30 28.92 27.36
C ALA A 340 -20.30 27.42 27.70
N LEU A 341 -19.19 26.71 27.42
CA LEU A 341 -19.13 25.25 27.49
C LEU A 341 -19.21 24.76 28.94
N GLN A 342 -20.12 23.84 29.21
CA GLN A 342 -20.39 23.29 30.54
C GLN A 342 -20.08 21.79 30.62
N ASN A 343 -20.42 21.06 29.56
CA ASN A 343 -20.23 19.61 29.47
C ASN A 343 -19.48 19.27 28.16
N VAL A 344 -18.39 18.54 28.29
CA VAL A 344 -17.61 18.01 27.16
C VAL A 344 -17.37 16.52 27.32
N ILE A 345 -17.54 15.76 26.25
CA ILE A 345 -17.18 14.34 26.14
C ILE A 345 -16.29 14.18 24.90
N TRP A 346 -15.14 13.53 25.05
CA TRP A 346 -14.11 13.38 24.00
C TRP A 346 -13.29 12.10 24.16
N ASP A 347 -13.91 11.06 24.70
CA ASP A 347 -13.28 9.74 24.84
C ASP A 347 -12.98 9.16 23.44
N GLY A 348 -11.96 8.32 23.30
CA GLY A 348 -11.56 7.72 22.02
C GLY A 348 -10.89 8.67 21.03
N ASN A 349 -10.29 9.77 21.49
CA ASN A 349 -9.47 10.67 20.66
C ASN A 349 -7.96 10.42 20.90
N PHE A 350 -7.09 11.29 20.35
CA PHE A 350 -5.63 11.17 20.38
C PHE A 350 -4.94 12.25 21.23
N ILE A 351 -5.63 12.78 22.24
CA ILE A 351 -5.18 13.96 22.99
C ILE A 351 -4.04 13.58 23.96
N PRO A 352 -2.78 14.04 23.77
CA PRO A 352 -1.65 13.55 24.56
C PRO A 352 -1.79 13.84 26.06
N GLY A 353 -1.71 12.79 26.88
CA GLY A 353 -1.73 12.89 28.35
C GLY A 353 -3.12 13.06 28.98
N GLN A 354 -4.21 12.97 28.21
CA GLN A 354 -5.58 12.93 28.75
C GLN A 354 -6.05 11.48 29.00
N PRO A 355 -7.02 11.26 29.91
CA PRO A 355 -7.66 9.96 30.09
C PRO A 355 -8.60 9.62 28.92
N ASN A 356 -8.91 8.33 28.78
CA ASN A 356 -9.78 7.77 27.73
C ASN A 356 -9.31 8.07 26.30
N GLN A 357 -8.01 8.16 26.09
CA GLN A 357 -7.42 8.44 24.77
C GLN A 357 -6.67 7.23 24.21
N PHE A 358 -6.54 7.20 22.89
CA PHE A 358 -5.60 6.38 22.17
C PHE A 358 -4.19 6.99 22.23
N ALA A 359 -3.18 6.12 22.32
CA ALA A 359 -1.79 6.50 22.09
C ALA A 359 -1.06 5.38 21.36
N ALA A 360 -0.29 5.77 20.34
CA ALA A 360 0.64 4.92 19.62
C ALA A 360 2.07 5.20 20.08
N GLN A 361 2.94 4.19 20.06
CA GLN A 361 4.33 4.31 20.49
C GLN A 361 5.25 3.39 19.69
N LEU A 362 6.44 3.89 19.36
CA LEU A 362 7.55 3.12 18.80
C LEU A 362 8.54 2.70 19.91
N PRO A 363 9.47 1.76 19.66
CA PRO A 363 10.41 1.28 20.67
C PRO A 363 11.22 2.42 21.28
N THR A 364 11.33 2.44 22.61
CA THR A 364 12.06 3.48 23.36
C THR A 364 13.56 3.23 23.39
N GLU A 365 13.98 1.98 23.29
CA GLU A 365 15.37 1.58 23.15
C GLU A 365 15.88 1.87 21.72
N THR A 366 17.18 2.11 21.59
CA THR A 366 17.79 2.34 20.27
C THR A 366 17.90 1.03 19.52
N THR A 367 17.31 0.94 18.33
CA THR A 367 17.46 -0.23 17.46
C THR A 367 18.81 -0.15 16.75
N GLU A 368 19.63 -1.19 16.85
CA GLU A 368 20.84 -1.32 16.04
C GLU A 368 20.57 -2.17 14.79
N LEU A 369 21.20 -1.83 13.66
CA LEU A 369 20.92 -2.42 12.34
C LEU A 369 22.15 -2.32 11.43
N ALA A 370 22.54 -3.36 10.70
CA ALA A 370 23.67 -3.29 9.77
C ALA A 370 23.28 -2.68 8.40
N ILE A 371 24.21 -2.06 7.66
CA ILE A 371 23.92 -1.57 6.29
C ILE A 371 23.48 -2.72 5.37
N GLY A 372 22.32 -2.56 4.73
CA GLY A 372 21.67 -3.58 3.89
C GLY A 372 20.80 -4.57 4.65
N GLU A 373 20.71 -4.46 5.99
CA GLU A 373 19.78 -5.25 6.79
C GLU A 373 18.36 -4.67 6.73
N ARG A 374 17.38 -5.57 6.75
CA ARG A 374 15.94 -5.26 6.77
C ARG A 374 15.35 -5.73 8.09
N THR A 375 14.62 -4.86 8.77
CA THR A 375 13.90 -5.20 10.00
C THR A 375 12.53 -4.54 10.03
N VAL A 376 11.71 -4.91 11.01
CA VAL A 376 10.35 -4.43 11.20
C VAL A 376 10.23 -3.91 12.63
N LEU A 377 10.11 -2.58 12.77
CA LEU A 377 9.90 -1.94 14.07
C LEU A 377 8.44 -2.14 14.49
N PRO A 378 8.14 -2.76 15.63
CA PRO A 378 6.77 -2.89 16.12
C PRO A 378 6.25 -1.53 16.62
N MET A 379 4.98 -1.24 16.36
CA MET A 379 4.25 -0.10 16.93
C MET A 379 3.27 -0.62 17.98
N THR A 380 3.46 -0.22 19.24
CA THR A 380 2.55 -0.57 20.33
C THR A 380 1.44 0.46 20.42
N TRP A 381 0.20 -0.02 20.42
CA TRP A 381 -0.99 0.79 20.58
C TRP A 381 -1.59 0.60 21.97
N THR A 382 -2.15 1.67 22.53
CA THR A 382 -2.83 1.65 23.82
C THR A 382 -4.12 2.46 23.79
N TYR A 383 -5.08 2.07 24.62
CA TYR A 383 -6.20 2.89 25.04
C TYR A 383 -6.15 2.97 26.58
N ASN A 384 -6.24 4.17 27.15
CA ASN A 384 -6.03 4.38 28.61
C ASN A 384 -4.68 3.83 29.14
N GLY A 385 -3.67 3.69 28.28
CA GLY A 385 -2.39 3.05 28.62
C GLY A 385 -2.43 1.52 28.73
N VAL A 386 -3.59 0.89 28.51
CA VAL A 386 -3.72 -0.57 28.34
C VAL A 386 -3.36 -0.92 26.89
N PRO A 387 -2.43 -1.86 26.63
CA PRO A 387 -2.12 -2.31 25.28
C PRO A 387 -3.35 -2.87 24.56
N LEU A 388 -3.52 -2.52 23.28
CA LEU A 388 -4.55 -3.09 22.42
C LEU A 388 -4.07 -4.40 21.80
N GLU A 389 -4.99 -5.35 21.65
CA GLU A 389 -4.77 -6.56 20.85
C GLU A 389 -5.19 -6.32 19.38
N THR A 390 -4.87 -7.27 18.51
CA THR A 390 -5.23 -7.26 17.09
C THR A 390 -6.04 -8.49 16.73
N ASP A 391 -7.02 -8.32 15.87
CA ASP A 391 -7.87 -9.41 15.40
C ASP A 391 -7.17 -10.33 14.37
N SER A 392 -7.91 -11.26 13.77
CA SER A 392 -7.40 -12.18 12.74
C SER A 392 -7.03 -11.53 11.40
N TYR A 393 -7.47 -10.30 11.15
CA TYR A 393 -7.13 -9.51 9.95
C TYR A 393 -5.96 -8.54 10.21
N GLY A 394 -5.60 -8.33 11.48
CA GLY A 394 -4.53 -7.43 11.92
C GLY A 394 -5.01 -6.03 12.29
N ASP A 395 -6.33 -5.83 12.39
CA ASP A 395 -6.94 -4.58 12.83
C ASP A 395 -6.97 -4.52 14.37
N LEU A 396 -6.74 -3.32 14.91
CA LEU A 396 -6.69 -3.09 16.36
C LEU A 396 -8.09 -3.20 17.01
N LEU A 397 -8.15 -3.81 18.18
CA LEU A 397 -9.37 -3.99 18.98
C LEU A 397 -9.34 -3.15 20.26
N VAL A 398 -10.45 -2.48 20.56
CA VAL A 398 -10.66 -1.71 21.81
C VAL A 398 -11.36 -2.57 22.88
N ASP A 399 -12.20 -3.49 22.44
CA ASP A 399 -12.85 -4.55 23.22
C ASP A 399 -13.08 -5.78 22.31
N ASP A 400 -13.79 -6.80 22.79
CA ASP A 400 -14.03 -8.08 22.08
C ASP A 400 -14.62 -7.94 20.65
N TYR A 401 -15.22 -6.80 20.29
CA TYR A 401 -15.86 -6.57 18.99
C TYR A 401 -15.60 -5.19 18.36
N THR A 402 -15.20 -4.18 19.13
CA THR A 402 -14.97 -2.81 18.64
C THR A 402 -13.63 -2.69 17.93
N VAL A 403 -13.65 -2.78 16.60
CA VAL A 403 -12.51 -2.45 15.73
C VAL A 403 -12.24 -0.96 15.75
N VAL A 404 -10.96 -0.59 15.82
CA VAL A 404 -10.48 0.78 15.78
C VAL A 404 -10.79 1.45 14.42
N PRO A 405 -11.57 2.56 14.37
CA PRO A 405 -12.19 3.05 13.13
C PRO A 405 -11.23 3.70 12.11
N PHE A 406 -9.95 3.88 12.45
CA PHE A 406 -8.94 4.54 11.61
C PHE A 406 -7.94 3.59 10.91
N ALA A 407 -8.22 2.28 10.91
CA ALA A 407 -7.38 1.18 10.41
C ALA A 407 -6.65 1.33 9.05
N LYS A 408 -7.06 2.28 8.19
CA LYS A 408 -6.67 2.37 6.77
C LYS A 408 -5.88 3.63 6.40
N GLN A 409 -5.43 4.45 7.36
CA GLN A 409 -4.58 5.60 7.07
C GLN A 409 -3.14 5.20 6.69
N SER A 410 -2.48 6.04 5.88
CA SER A 410 -1.11 5.82 5.43
C SER A 410 -0.12 6.64 6.25
N ASN A 411 0.41 6.05 7.32
CA ASN A 411 1.43 6.70 8.16
C ASN A 411 2.63 7.16 7.29
N THR A 412 3.09 8.39 7.49
CA THR A 412 4.26 8.92 6.76
C THR A 412 5.53 8.72 7.59
N VAL A 413 6.64 8.34 6.96
CA VAL A 413 7.89 8.01 7.65
C VAL A 413 9.03 8.88 7.13
N THR A 414 9.79 9.49 8.04
CA THR A 414 11.01 10.25 7.73
C THR A 414 12.18 9.79 8.61
N SER A 415 13.40 9.81 8.07
CA SER A 415 14.64 9.60 8.83
C SER A 415 15.55 10.81 8.70
N SER A 416 16.20 11.21 9.80
CA SER A 416 17.10 12.36 9.85
C SER A 416 18.30 12.09 10.76
N PRO A 417 19.54 12.16 10.22
CA PRO A 417 19.88 12.29 8.80
C PRO A 417 19.39 11.10 7.97
N ALA A 418 19.14 11.30 6.68
CA ALA A 418 18.58 10.27 5.80
C ALA A 418 19.48 9.02 5.72
N ILE A 419 19.01 7.95 6.37
CA ILE A 419 19.77 6.71 6.63
C ILE A 419 18.91 5.45 6.37
N LEU A 420 17.58 5.57 6.54
CA LEU A 420 16.63 4.47 6.37
C LEU A 420 15.69 4.71 5.18
N THR A 421 15.42 3.67 4.42
CA THR A 421 14.25 3.59 3.53
C THR A 421 13.16 2.75 4.17
N SER A 422 11.91 3.22 4.11
CA SER A 422 10.73 2.52 4.60
C SER A 422 9.80 2.23 3.42
N THR A 423 9.19 1.05 3.36
CA THR A 423 7.98 0.85 2.55
C THR A 423 6.76 1.40 3.31
N LYS A 424 5.55 1.34 2.73
CA LYS A 424 4.34 1.81 3.43
C LYS A 424 4.19 1.05 4.76
N PRO A 425 4.24 1.72 5.92
CA PRO A 425 4.01 1.10 7.23
C PRO A 425 2.59 0.55 7.37
N THR A 426 2.42 -0.37 8.32
CA THR A 426 1.11 -0.88 8.78
C THR A 426 0.69 -0.16 10.07
N GLN A 427 -0.54 -0.40 10.55
CA GLN A 427 -0.95 0.02 11.91
C GLN A 427 0.06 -0.45 12.96
N THR A 428 0.45 -1.73 12.87
CA THR A 428 1.21 -2.47 13.88
C THR A 428 2.73 -2.39 13.72
N SER A 429 3.25 -1.87 12.60
CA SER A 429 4.69 -1.95 12.32
C SER A 429 5.21 -1.01 11.24
N ILE A 430 6.51 -0.68 11.32
CA ILE A 430 7.26 0.07 10.31
C ILE A 430 8.40 -0.79 9.76
N PRO A 431 8.29 -1.31 8.52
CA PRO A 431 9.37 -2.02 7.84
C PRO A 431 10.46 -1.04 7.37
N ILE A 432 11.71 -1.27 7.79
CA ILE A 432 12.85 -0.41 7.46
C ILE A 432 14.03 -1.19 6.86
N GLU A 433 14.78 -0.52 5.99
CA GLU A 433 16.04 -0.99 5.41
C GLU A 433 17.13 0.06 5.63
N ALA A 434 18.28 -0.40 6.12
CA ALA A 434 19.45 0.44 6.38
C ALA A 434 20.24 0.71 5.09
N THR A 435 20.35 1.97 4.68
CA THR A 435 21.03 2.36 3.43
C THR A 435 22.41 2.99 3.64
N LYS A 436 22.71 3.50 4.84
CA LYS A 436 23.96 4.20 5.17
C LYS A 436 24.22 4.17 6.67
N GLY A 437 25.48 4.11 7.09
CA GLY A 437 25.87 4.15 8.51
C GLY A 437 25.57 5.48 9.21
N GLY A 438 25.32 5.39 10.52
CA GLY A 438 25.16 6.54 11.42
C GLY A 438 23.95 6.45 12.35
N MET A 439 23.85 7.42 13.26
CA MET A 439 22.73 7.58 14.16
C MET A 439 21.62 8.40 13.48
N THR A 440 20.37 7.94 13.52
CA THR A 440 19.18 8.66 13.03
C THR A 440 18.03 8.63 14.03
N THR A 441 17.20 9.67 14.02
CA THR A 441 15.82 9.56 14.51
C THR A 441 14.94 9.07 13.35
N LEU A 442 14.02 8.14 13.62
CA LEU A 442 12.90 7.84 12.75
C LEU A 442 11.65 8.51 13.33
N THR A 443 10.93 9.26 12.50
CA THR A 443 9.64 9.87 12.85
C THR A 443 8.56 9.24 11.99
N SER A 444 7.46 8.83 12.62
CA SER A 444 6.23 8.40 11.95
C SER A 444 5.08 9.30 12.34
N GLU A 445 4.38 9.86 11.37
CA GLU A 445 3.04 10.43 11.59
C GLU A 445 2.03 9.28 11.53
N VAL A 446 1.19 9.14 12.55
CA VAL A 446 0.29 7.99 12.75
C VAL A 446 -1.14 8.34 12.35
N ILE A 447 -1.54 9.57 12.68
CA ILE A 447 -2.67 10.30 12.10
C ILE A 447 -2.18 11.75 11.90
N PRO A 448 -2.82 12.57 11.06
CA PRO A 448 -2.42 13.96 10.86
C PRO A 448 -2.28 14.73 12.18
N GLY A 449 -1.10 15.28 12.44
CA GLY A 449 -0.81 16.00 13.69
C GLY A 449 -0.52 15.13 14.92
N TYR A 450 -0.43 13.80 14.80
CA TYR A 450 0.07 12.90 15.84
C TYR A 450 1.33 12.17 15.36
N GLN A 451 2.48 12.48 15.95
CA GLN A 451 3.77 11.94 15.54
C GLN A 451 4.47 11.17 16.67
N VAL A 452 4.98 9.99 16.33
CA VAL A 452 5.78 9.12 17.20
C VAL A 452 7.21 9.03 16.68
N GLN A 453 8.18 8.88 17.59
CA GLN A 453 9.60 8.87 17.24
C GLN A 453 10.37 7.76 17.94
N THR A 454 11.40 7.26 17.28
CA THR A 454 12.37 6.30 17.84
C THR A 454 13.78 6.56 17.30
N LYS A 455 14.78 5.91 17.90
CA LYS A 455 16.19 6.05 17.57
C LYS A 455 16.71 4.78 16.91
N VAL A 456 17.40 4.93 15.79
CA VAL A 456 18.04 3.82 15.07
C VAL A 456 19.51 4.14 14.87
N HIS A 457 20.37 3.18 15.18
CA HIS A 457 21.81 3.25 14.99
C HIS A 457 22.20 2.26 13.88
N VAL A 458 22.54 2.79 12.70
CA VAL A 458 22.97 1.95 11.58
C VAL A 458 24.49 1.77 11.62
N LEU A 459 24.90 0.51 11.72
CA LEU A 459 26.30 0.09 11.85
C LEU A 459 26.96 -0.03 10.47
N ASP A 460 27.98 0.79 10.22
CA ASP A 460 28.82 0.74 9.02
C ASP A 460 29.90 -0.35 9.15
N ILE A 461 29.46 -1.61 9.19
CA ILE A 461 30.37 -2.76 9.31
C ILE A 461 30.83 -3.27 7.93
N PRO A 462 32.10 -3.70 7.79
CA PRO A 462 32.60 -4.31 6.56
C PRO A 462 31.74 -5.48 6.05
N LYS A 463 31.38 -5.43 4.77
CA LYS A 463 30.69 -6.54 4.07
C LYS A 463 31.60 -7.79 4.02
N PRO A 464 31.10 -8.99 4.37
CA PRO A 464 31.92 -10.21 4.43
C PRO A 464 32.73 -10.48 3.15
N PRO A 465 33.97 -10.99 3.28
CA PRO A 465 34.82 -11.31 2.13
C PRO A 465 34.25 -12.48 1.32
N THR A 466 34.40 -12.42 0.00
CA THR A 466 34.14 -13.58 -0.88
C THR A 466 35.39 -14.45 -0.92
N LEU A 467 35.25 -15.75 -0.60
CA LEU A 467 36.36 -16.69 -0.55
C LEU A 467 36.31 -17.69 -1.71
N THR A 468 37.48 -18.07 -2.23
CA THR A 468 37.61 -19.25 -3.09
C THR A 468 37.75 -20.50 -2.21
N PRO A 469 37.11 -21.63 -2.53
CA PRO A 469 37.39 -22.89 -1.85
C PRO A 469 38.88 -23.25 -1.89
N VAL A 470 39.36 -23.92 -0.84
CA VAL A 470 40.76 -24.31 -0.68
C VAL A 470 40.86 -25.79 -0.27
N SER A 471 41.64 -26.55 -1.03
CA SER A 471 41.78 -28.01 -0.90
C SER A 471 42.88 -28.43 0.08
N GLU A 472 42.95 -29.73 0.35
CA GLU A 472 44.04 -30.40 1.07
C GLU A 472 45.42 -30.31 0.38
N LEU A 473 45.46 -29.89 -0.89
CA LEU A 473 46.68 -29.77 -1.71
C LEU A 473 47.15 -28.32 -1.90
N GLN A 474 46.39 -27.33 -1.42
CA GLN A 474 46.73 -25.92 -1.52
C GLN A 474 47.32 -25.41 -0.20
N ASP A 475 48.34 -24.56 -0.28
CA ASP A 475 48.91 -23.87 0.89
C ASP A 475 48.37 -22.45 1.08
N THR A 476 47.57 -21.94 0.14
CA THR A 476 47.18 -20.54 0.05
C THR A 476 45.67 -20.41 -0.16
N LEU A 477 45.05 -19.56 0.66
CA LEU A 477 43.65 -19.18 0.59
C LEU A 477 43.52 -17.89 -0.23
N HIS A 478 42.62 -17.90 -1.23
CA HIS A 478 42.40 -16.78 -2.15
C HIS A 478 41.02 -16.14 -1.92
N GLY A 479 40.93 -14.82 -1.88
CA GLY A 479 39.64 -14.13 -1.70
C GLY A 479 39.61 -12.69 -2.20
N LYS A 480 38.44 -12.05 -2.01
CA LYS A 480 38.23 -10.61 -2.25
C LYS A 480 37.42 -9.95 -1.13
N THR A 481 37.70 -8.69 -0.88
CA THR A 481 37.03 -7.75 0.02
C THR A 481 37.10 -6.33 -0.59
N SER A 482 36.88 -5.27 0.19
CA SER A 482 37.15 -3.89 -0.26
C SER A 482 38.66 -3.59 -0.30
N PRO A 483 39.16 -2.75 -1.23
CA PRO A 483 40.57 -2.41 -1.33
C PRO A 483 41.17 -1.91 -0.01
N HIS A 484 42.41 -2.33 0.28
CA HIS A 484 43.16 -2.00 1.50
C HIS A 484 42.57 -2.46 2.84
N TYR A 485 41.51 -3.27 2.86
CA TYR A 485 40.98 -3.81 4.11
C TYR A 485 41.94 -4.84 4.70
N HIS A 486 42.05 -4.88 6.03
CA HIS A 486 42.80 -5.90 6.74
C HIS A 486 42.05 -7.22 6.68
N VAL A 487 42.77 -8.33 6.49
CA VAL A 487 42.20 -9.68 6.43
C VAL A 487 42.93 -10.56 7.42
N GLN A 488 42.19 -11.22 8.30
CA GLN A 488 42.70 -12.15 9.30
C GLN A 488 42.12 -13.55 9.08
N VAL A 489 42.98 -14.54 8.89
CA VAL A 489 42.60 -15.95 8.75
C VAL A 489 43.07 -16.73 9.98
N ALA A 490 42.13 -17.33 10.71
CA ALA A 490 42.39 -18.20 11.85
C ALA A 490 42.14 -19.66 11.46
N ILE A 491 43.16 -20.52 11.58
CA ILE A 491 43.11 -21.95 11.25
C ILE A 491 44.07 -22.74 12.15
N ASP A 492 43.64 -23.88 12.69
CA ASP A 492 44.44 -24.77 13.57
C ASP A 492 45.17 -24.03 14.71
N GLY A 493 44.50 -23.06 15.34
CA GLY A 493 45.06 -22.22 16.41
C GLY A 493 46.14 -21.21 15.98
N LYS A 494 46.48 -21.16 14.68
CA LYS A 494 47.33 -20.12 14.09
C LYS A 494 46.46 -18.97 13.56
N THR A 495 47.07 -17.80 13.47
CA THR A 495 46.46 -16.60 12.89
C THR A 495 47.41 -16.02 11.86
N TYR A 496 46.90 -15.76 10.66
CA TYR A 496 47.59 -15.13 9.55
C TYR A 496 46.91 -13.80 9.23
N GLN A 497 47.68 -12.78 8.85
CA GLN A 497 47.15 -11.44 8.54
C GLN A 497 47.77 -10.91 7.25
N VAL A 498 46.94 -10.30 6.39
CA VAL A 498 47.34 -9.58 5.18
C VAL A 498 46.50 -8.30 5.02
N VAL A 499 46.82 -7.50 4.00
CA VAL A 499 46.02 -6.35 3.56
C VAL A 499 45.62 -6.60 2.11
N ALA A 500 44.36 -6.34 1.77
CA ALA A 500 43.85 -6.50 0.41
C ALA A 500 44.46 -5.46 -0.56
N ASP A 501 44.66 -5.84 -1.81
CA ASP A 501 45.26 -4.98 -2.84
C ASP A 501 44.30 -3.88 -3.34
N ASP A 502 44.78 -3.07 -4.29
CA ASP A 502 44.03 -2.00 -4.95
C ASP A 502 42.73 -2.49 -5.64
N THR A 503 42.63 -3.80 -5.92
CA THR A 503 41.45 -4.48 -6.53
C THR A 503 40.58 -5.21 -5.49
N GLY A 504 40.93 -5.09 -4.21
CA GLY A 504 40.32 -5.80 -3.10
C GLY A 504 40.70 -7.29 -3.00
N ALA A 505 41.64 -7.78 -3.81
CA ALA A 505 42.08 -9.18 -3.78
C ALA A 505 43.07 -9.44 -2.64
N PHE A 506 43.07 -10.67 -2.13
CA PHE A 506 44.02 -11.11 -1.11
C PHE A 506 44.36 -12.59 -1.24
N ASP A 507 45.63 -12.90 -0.97
CA ASP A 507 46.18 -14.25 -0.91
C ASP A 507 46.81 -14.46 0.48
N VAL A 508 46.47 -15.56 1.15
CA VAL A 508 46.99 -15.89 2.50
C VAL A 508 47.58 -17.29 2.50
N THR A 509 48.91 -17.39 2.51
CA THR A 509 49.62 -18.68 2.64
C THR A 509 49.48 -19.21 4.07
N ILE A 510 48.48 -20.08 4.27
CA ILE A 510 48.12 -20.74 5.52
C ILE A 510 48.88 -22.06 5.76
N GLY A 511 49.41 -22.67 4.70
CA GLY A 511 49.94 -24.04 4.69
C GLY A 511 48.88 -25.09 4.35
N MET A 512 49.30 -26.27 3.87
CA MET A 512 48.40 -27.38 3.56
C MET A 512 47.85 -28.02 4.84
N PHE A 513 46.55 -28.31 4.85
CA PHE A 513 45.83 -28.88 6.00
C PHE A 513 44.92 -30.05 5.59
N PRO A 514 44.55 -30.96 6.52
CA PRO A 514 43.60 -32.03 6.25
C PRO A 514 42.20 -31.52 5.85
N VAL A 515 41.51 -32.31 5.03
CA VAL A 515 40.08 -32.15 4.72
C VAL A 515 39.27 -32.00 6.02
N GLY A 516 38.36 -31.02 6.04
CA GLY A 516 37.48 -30.76 7.18
C GLY A 516 38.11 -29.94 8.32
N THR A 517 39.39 -29.55 8.25
CA THR A 517 39.96 -28.57 9.19
C THR A 517 39.21 -27.23 9.04
N PRO A 518 38.57 -26.71 10.10
CA PRO A 518 37.80 -25.48 10.03
C PRO A 518 38.70 -24.24 10.08
N TYR A 519 38.28 -23.17 9.43
CA TYR A 519 38.91 -21.86 9.50
C TYR A 519 37.88 -20.73 9.54
N VAL A 520 38.32 -19.57 10.00
CA VAL A 520 37.53 -18.34 10.10
C VAL A 520 38.29 -17.21 9.42
N VAL A 521 37.61 -16.46 8.56
CA VAL A 521 38.14 -15.23 7.95
C VAL A 521 37.37 -14.03 8.48
N THR A 522 38.04 -13.20 9.25
CA THR A 522 37.55 -11.87 9.66
C THR A 522 38.21 -10.81 8.79
N ILE A 523 37.51 -9.72 8.50
CA ILE A 523 38.08 -8.53 7.88
C ILE A 523 37.87 -7.33 8.79
N SER A 524 38.70 -6.30 8.63
CA SER A 524 38.43 -4.98 9.16
C SER A 524 38.76 -3.87 8.16
N ASP A 525 38.08 -2.74 8.29
CA ASP A 525 38.42 -1.54 7.53
C ASP A 525 39.78 -0.95 8.00
N PRO A 526 40.38 0.00 7.26
CA PRO A 526 41.64 0.65 7.65
C PRO A 526 41.60 1.46 8.97
N THR A 527 40.46 1.57 9.64
CA THR A 527 40.31 2.20 10.96
C THR A 527 40.21 1.19 12.10
N GLY A 528 39.98 -0.09 11.78
CA GLY A 528 39.90 -1.21 12.72
C GLY A 528 38.48 -1.74 12.98
N THR A 529 37.45 -1.26 12.29
CA THR A 529 36.08 -1.80 12.42
C THR A 529 36.04 -3.22 11.87
N GLU A 530 35.76 -4.24 12.69
CA GLU A 530 35.62 -5.63 12.23
C GLU A 530 34.26 -5.88 11.55
N GLY A 531 34.29 -6.62 10.44
CA GLY A 531 33.09 -7.13 9.76
C GLY A 531 32.67 -8.51 10.27
N VAL A 532 31.53 -9.00 9.80
CA VAL A 532 31.00 -10.32 10.20
C VAL A 532 31.96 -11.44 9.71
N PRO A 533 32.46 -12.32 10.59
CA PRO A 533 33.39 -13.39 10.21
C PRO A 533 32.77 -14.45 9.29
N VAL A 534 33.54 -14.91 8.31
CA VAL A 534 33.17 -16.02 7.41
C VAL A 534 33.76 -17.32 7.93
N HIS A 535 32.91 -18.31 8.20
CA HIS A 535 33.30 -19.64 8.65
C HIS A 535 33.29 -20.63 7.48
N ALA A 536 34.38 -21.39 7.32
CA ALA A 536 34.50 -22.43 6.30
C ALA A 536 35.45 -23.55 6.75
N ALA A 537 35.74 -24.51 5.87
CA ALA A 537 36.68 -25.61 6.13
C ALA A 537 37.44 -26.00 4.86
N ILE A 538 38.56 -26.71 5.01
CA ILE A 538 39.31 -27.31 3.90
C ILE A 538 38.43 -28.36 3.20
N VAL A 539 38.33 -28.31 1.87
CA VAL A 539 37.54 -29.25 1.06
C VAL A 539 38.36 -30.43 0.55
N ASP A 540 37.69 -31.54 0.22
CA ASP A 540 38.29 -32.73 -0.42
C ASP A 540 38.44 -32.50 -1.93
N GLY A 541 39.53 -31.85 -2.33
CA GLY A 541 39.82 -31.38 -3.68
C GLY A 541 38.89 -30.28 -4.20
N ILE A 542 39.13 -29.83 -5.44
CA ILE A 542 38.19 -28.95 -6.16
C ILE A 542 38.00 -29.50 -7.58
N PRO A 543 36.76 -29.70 -8.07
CA PRO A 543 36.51 -30.20 -9.42
C PRO A 543 37.14 -29.28 -10.50
N PRO A 544 37.66 -29.84 -11.60
CA PRO A 544 38.36 -29.06 -12.63
C PRO A 544 37.39 -28.10 -13.33
N GLN A 545 37.65 -26.80 -13.29
CA GLN A 545 36.82 -25.80 -13.97
C GLN A 545 36.79 -26.10 -15.48
N LEU A 546 35.62 -25.96 -16.10
CA LEU A 546 35.36 -26.26 -17.51
C LEU A 546 34.79 -25.01 -18.18
N ASN A 547 35.46 -24.53 -19.24
CA ASN A 547 34.96 -23.40 -20.04
C ASN A 547 33.72 -23.85 -20.84
N PRO A 548 32.75 -22.96 -21.12
CA PRO A 548 31.47 -23.37 -21.72
C PRO A 548 31.62 -24.06 -23.08
N VAL A 549 31.25 -25.35 -23.15
CA VAL A 549 31.37 -26.12 -24.39
C VAL A 549 30.12 -25.97 -25.26
N THR A 550 30.30 -25.35 -26.43
CA THR A 550 29.28 -25.14 -27.46
C THR A 550 29.62 -25.85 -28.77
N THR A 551 28.65 -25.97 -29.69
CA THR A 551 28.92 -26.55 -31.02
C THR A 551 29.85 -25.70 -31.88
N GLY A 552 30.63 -26.36 -32.74
CA GLY A 552 31.65 -25.70 -33.58
C GLY A 552 32.97 -25.36 -32.86
N LEU A 553 33.06 -25.51 -31.54
CA LEU A 553 34.31 -25.29 -30.79
C LEU A 553 35.47 -26.17 -31.29
N GLN A 554 36.68 -25.65 -31.05
CA GLN A 554 37.91 -26.20 -31.58
C GLN A 554 38.62 -27.12 -30.58
N ALA A 555 38.48 -26.83 -29.29
CA ALA A 555 38.91 -27.66 -28.17
C ALA A 555 37.96 -27.46 -26.98
N ILE A 556 37.87 -28.49 -26.14
CA ILE A 556 37.41 -28.38 -24.76
C ILE A 556 38.57 -27.81 -23.96
N SER A 557 38.34 -26.79 -23.12
CA SER A 557 39.38 -26.17 -22.29
C SER A 557 38.83 -25.83 -20.90
N GLY A 558 39.74 -25.59 -19.96
CA GLY A 558 39.38 -25.21 -18.60
C GLY A 558 40.62 -25.07 -17.72
N ARG A 559 40.43 -25.07 -16.40
CA ARG A 559 41.49 -24.83 -15.41
C ARG A 559 41.34 -25.72 -14.18
N VAL A 560 42.43 -26.29 -13.71
CA VAL A 560 42.53 -26.88 -12.36
C VAL A 560 43.09 -25.82 -11.41
N ILE A 561 42.46 -25.67 -10.24
CA ILE A 561 42.88 -24.69 -9.23
C ILE A 561 43.33 -25.31 -7.90
N ASP A 562 43.13 -26.62 -7.70
CA ASP A 562 43.54 -27.33 -6.49
C ASP A 562 44.97 -27.91 -6.53
N GLY A 563 45.74 -27.61 -7.58
CA GLY A 563 47.11 -28.09 -7.77
C GLY A 563 47.24 -29.46 -8.47
N ARG A 564 46.15 -30.17 -8.79
CA ARG A 564 46.23 -31.42 -9.56
C ARG A 564 46.63 -31.15 -11.02
N THR A 565 47.80 -31.64 -11.45
CA THR A 565 48.45 -31.26 -12.72
C THR A 565 48.03 -32.07 -13.95
N ARG A 566 46.99 -32.91 -13.87
CA ARG A 566 46.56 -33.78 -14.98
C ARG A 566 45.06 -34.03 -14.95
N VAL A 567 44.42 -33.91 -16.11
CA VAL A 567 42.98 -34.19 -16.28
C VAL A 567 42.72 -35.18 -17.40
N ARG A 568 41.56 -35.82 -17.33
CA ARG A 568 41.00 -36.74 -18.32
C ARG A 568 39.69 -36.16 -18.82
N VAL A 569 39.59 -35.96 -20.13
CA VAL A 569 38.40 -35.43 -20.80
C VAL A 569 37.68 -36.56 -21.53
N LEU A 570 36.39 -36.72 -21.24
CA LEU A 570 35.51 -37.72 -21.82
C LEU A 570 34.34 -37.05 -22.55
N VAL A 571 33.86 -37.68 -23.61
CA VAL A 571 32.64 -37.30 -24.34
C VAL A 571 31.72 -38.52 -24.39
N ASN A 572 30.49 -38.38 -23.90
CA ASN A 572 29.51 -39.46 -23.75
C ASN A 572 30.07 -40.69 -23.01
N GLY A 573 30.89 -40.47 -21.98
CA GLY A 573 31.56 -41.53 -21.20
C GLY A 573 32.79 -42.15 -21.87
N ILE A 574 33.14 -41.75 -23.10
CA ILE A 574 34.31 -42.27 -23.83
C ILE A 574 35.49 -41.30 -23.64
N VAL A 575 36.59 -41.79 -23.08
CA VAL A 575 37.84 -41.02 -22.91
C VAL A 575 38.35 -40.54 -24.26
N GLN A 576 38.53 -39.24 -24.40
CA GLN A 576 39.08 -38.60 -25.59
C GLN A 576 40.60 -38.42 -25.46
N ARG A 577 41.04 -37.82 -24.34
CA ARG A 577 42.43 -37.64 -23.95
C ARG A 577 42.59 -37.58 -22.44
N GLU A 578 43.76 -37.96 -21.98
CA GLU A 578 44.37 -37.40 -20.79
C GLU A 578 45.37 -36.34 -21.22
N VAL A 579 45.44 -35.22 -20.51
CA VAL A 579 46.39 -34.13 -20.72
C VAL A 579 46.89 -33.61 -19.38
N ASP A 580 48.17 -33.29 -19.33
CA ASP A 580 48.77 -32.56 -18.22
C ASP A 580 48.47 -31.05 -18.38
N THR A 581 48.36 -30.31 -17.27
CA THR A 581 48.08 -28.87 -17.27
C THR A 581 49.34 -28.05 -17.58
N ASP A 582 49.17 -26.79 -17.99
CA ASP A 582 50.27 -25.82 -17.91
C ASP A 582 50.57 -25.40 -16.45
N ALA A 583 51.60 -24.57 -16.28
CA ALA A 583 52.06 -24.10 -14.96
C ALA A 583 51.07 -23.15 -14.25
N GLN A 584 50.00 -22.74 -14.94
CA GLN A 584 48.92 -21.91 -14.42
C GLN A 584 47.64 -22.73 -14.16
N GLY A 585 47.67 -24.04 -14.45
CA GLY A 585 46.59 -24.99 -14.25
C GLY A 585 45.66 -25.18 -15.45
N TYR A 586 45.90 -24.53 -16.59
CA TYR A 586 45.01 -24.65 -17.75
C TYR A 586 45.23 -25.98 -18.50
N TYR A 587 44.14 -26.52 -19.05
CA TYR A 587 44.17 -27.70 -19.91
C TYR A 587 43.37 -27.47 -21.19
N THR A 588 43.72 -28.19 -22.27
CA THR A 588 43.05 -28.07 -23.58
C THR A 588 43.08 -29.42 -24.33
N VAL A 589 41.91 -29.88 -24.81
CA VAL A 589 41.73 -31.14 -25.54
C VAL A 589 40.95 -30.87 -26.85
N PRO A 590 41.51 -31.15 -28.04
CA PRO A 590 40.84 -30.88 -29.32
C PRO A 590 39.44 -31.48 -29.45
N ALA A 591 38.45 -30.66 -29.82
CA ALA A 591 37.03 -31.00 -29.97
C ALA A 591 36.70 -31.62 -31.34
N ARG A 592 37.73 -32.13 -32.01
CA ARG A 592 37.77 -32.52 -33.42
C ARG A 592 38.33 -33.93 -33.49
N LYS A 593 37.75 -34.79 -34.34
CA LYS A 593 38.15 -36.20 -34.51
C LYS A 593 37.98 -37.05 -33.24
N LEU A 594 36.76 -37.04 -32.70
CA LEU A 594 36.41 -37.72 -31.45
C LEU A 594 36.64 -39.25 -31.49
N VAL A 595 37.11 -39.80 -30.38
CA VAL A 595 37.14 -41.25 -30.12
C VAL A 595 35.71 -41.71 -29.83
N THR A 596 35.30 -42.79 -30.49
CA THR A 596 34.00 -43.44 -30.34
C THR A 596 34.18 -44.93 -30.01
N SER A 597 33.09 -45.63 -29.68
CA SER A 597 33.08 -47.09 -29.46
C SER A 597 33.52 -47.89 -30.69
N TYR A 598 33.51 -47.28 -31.88
CA TYR A 598 33.98 -47.86 -33.14
C TYR A 598 35.35 -47.33 -33.58
N GLY A 599 36.08 -46.64 -32.69
CA GLY A 599 37.39 -46.03 -32.96
C GLY A 599 37.31 -44.54 -33.28
N LEU A 600 38.37 -44.00 -33.91
CA LEU A 600 38.47 -42.59 -34.27
C LEU A 600 37.45 -42.21 -35.35
N SER A 601 36.59 -41.24 -35.05
CA SER A 601 35.59 -40.69 -35.97
C SER A 601 35.90 -39.25 -36.29
N ASN A 602 35.81 -38.82 -37.55
CA ASN A 602 35.96 -37.41 -37.94
C ASN A 602 34.78 -36.51 -37.48
N ARG A 603 33.87 -37.00 -36.64
CA ARG A 603 32.76 -36.23 -36.06
C ARG A 603 33.29 -35.11 -35.13
N PRO A 604 32.79 -33.87 -35.25
CA PRO A 604 32.97 -32.83 -34.25
C PRO A 604 31.96 -33.00 -33.09
N ILE A 605 32.16 -32.26 -32.00
CA ILE A 605 31.18 -32.12 -30.91
C ILE A 605 29.85 -31.55 -31.46
N ARG A 606 28.71 -31.99 -30.89
CA ARG A 606 27.32 -31.62 -31.25
C ARG A 606 26.49 -31.27 -30.00
N GLY A 607 25.39 -30.55 -30.18
CA GLY A 607 24.42 -30.29 -29.11
C GLY A 607 23.94 -31.61 -28.49
N GLY A 608 23.85 -31.64 -27.16
CA GLY A 608 23.49 -32.84 -26.40
C GLY A 608 24.64 -33.83 -26.14
N ASP A 609 25.83 -33.65 -26.71
CA ASP A 609 27.02 -34.40 -26.25
C ASP A 609 27.29 -34.08 -24.77
N LYS A 610 27.63 -35.10 -23.97
CA LYS A 610 27.94 -34.97 -22.54
C LYS A 610 29.45 -34.91 -22.35
N ILE A 611 29.96 -33.75 -21.98
CA ILE A 611 31.36 -33.55 -21.58
C ILE A 611 31.51 -33.95 -20.12
N GLN A 612 32.58 -34.67 -19.81
CA GLN A 612 33.06 -34.90 -18.45
C GLN A 612 34.55 -34.60 -18.37
N VAL A 613 34.97 -33.93 -17.31
CA VAL A 613 36.38 -33.74 -16.96
C VAL A 613 36.59 -34.23 -15.52
N ASP A 614 37.57 -35.10 -15.35
CA ASP A 614 37.94 -35.68 -14.05
C ASP A 614 39.47 -35.88 -13.95
N PHE A 615 39.95 -36.33 -12.79
CA PHE A 615 41.37 -36.55 -12.51
C PHE A 615 41.84 -37.99 -12.78
N GLY A 616 41.05 -38.80 -13.51
CA GLY A 616 41.34 -40.20 -13.80
C GLY A 616 40.24 -41.18 -13.37
N PRO A 617 40.42 -42.50 -13.60
CA PRO A 617 39.38 -43.52 -13.47
C PRO A 617 38.79 -43.68 -12.06
N ASN A 618 39.53 -43.28 -11.03
CA ASN A 618 39.11 -43.42 -9.62
C ASN A 618 38.70 -42.07 -9.00
N THR A 619 38.39 -41.06 -9.81
CA THR A 619 37.94 -39.74 -9.31
C THR A 619 36.59 -39.89 -8.60
N VAL A 620 36.49 -39.34 -7.38
CA VAL A 620 35.25 -39.28 -6.60
C VAL A 620 34.26 -38.29 -7.21
N GLU A 621 32.96 -38.58 -7.09
CA GLU A 621 31.90 -37.93 -7.87
C GLU A 621 31.85 -36.40 -7.76
N HIS A 622 32.17 -35.81 -6.60
CA HIS A 622 32.20 -34.36 -6.40
C HIS A 622 33.41 -33.65 -7.04
N LEU A 623 34.42 -34.41 -7.48
CA LEU A 623 35.58 -33.92 -8.24
C LEU A 623 35.41 -34.08 -9.76
N ILE A 624 34.19 -34.40 -10.22
CA ILE A 624 33.88 -34.60 -11.63
C ILE A 624 33.04 -33.45 -12.18
N THR A 625 33.64 -32.61 -13.02
CA THR A 625 32.91 -31.56 -13.74
C THR A 625 32.23 -32.14 -14.96
N ARG A 626 30.95 -31.78 -15.17
CA ARG A 626 30.18 -32.21 -16.35
C ARG A 626 29.42 -31.06 -16.97
N GLN A 627 29.29 -31.10 -18.30
CA GLN A 627 28.47 -30.15 -19.05
C GLN A 627 27.79 -30.86 -20.22
N ILE A 628 26.52 -30.52 -20.46
CA ILE A 628 25.84 -30.88 -21.72
C ILE A 628 26.14 -29.78 -22.72
N VAL A 629 26.64 -30.16 -23.90
CA VAL A 629 26.97 -29.20 -24.96
C VAL A 629 25.71 -28.53 -25.46
N GLN A 630 25.74 -27.20 -25.48
CA GLN A 630 24.69 -26.37 -26.05
C GLN A 630 25.00 -26.06 -27.52
N ASP A 631 23.96 -25.86 -28.33
CA ASP A 631 24.17 -25.35 -29.68
C ASP A 631 24.60 -23.88 -29.65
N ALA A 632 25.52 -23.51 -30.54
CA ALA A 632 26.08 -22.18 -30.66
C ALA A 632 25.01 -21.14 -31.06
N SER A 633 24.44 -20.47 -30.06
CA SER A 633 23.35 -19.48 -30.21
C SER A 633 23.83 -18.07 -30.58
N ARG A 634 25.15 -17.82 -30.56
CA ARG A 634 25.76 -16.54 -30.95
C ARG A 634 26.82 -16.76 -32.03
N PRO A 635 26.75 -16.08 -33.19
CA PRO A 635 27.88 -16.02 -34.12
C PRO A 635 28.99 -15.15 -33.53
N THR A 636 30.19 -15.25 -34.10
CA THR A 636 31.25 -14.26 -33.86
C THR A 636 30.78 -12.87 -34.29
N THR A 637 31.07 -11.84 -33.51
CA THR A 637 30.78 -10.43 -33.80
C THR A 637 32.06 -9.59 -33.83
N LEU A 638 31.98 -8.40 -34.42
CA LEU A 638 33.01 -7.37 -34.38
C LEU A 638 32.40 -6.07 -33.87
N ASP A 639 33.17 -5.34 -33.07
CA ASP A 639 32.85 -3.94 -32.75
C ASP A 639 33.16 -3.06 -33.98
N PRO A 640 32.56 -1.85 -34.10
CA PRO A 640 32.84 -0.94 -35.20
C PRO A 640 34.33 -0.61 -35.34
N VAL A 641 34.89 -0.79 -36.54
CA VAL A 641 36.33 -0.67 -36.80
C VAL A 641 36.64 0.66 -37.49
N GLN A 642 37.28 1.58 -36.78
CA GLN A 642 37.70 2.86 -37.35
C GLN A 642 39.07 2.81 -38.04
N ALA A 643 39.24 3.61 -39.08
CA ALA A 643 40.51 3.79 -39.78
C ALA A 643 41.65 4.12 -38.81
N ARG A 644 42.82 3.50 -39.04
CA ARG A 644 44.02 3.58 -38.19
C ARG A 644 43.86 3.09 -36.74
N THR A 645 42.79 2.39 -36.36
CA THR A 645 42.75 1.72 -35.04
C THR A 645 43.96 0.79 -34.86
N ASP A 646 44.39 0.64 -33.60
CA ASP A 646 45.49 -0.25 -33.22
C ASP A 646 45.02 -1.65 -32.82
N TYR A 647 43.72 -1.83 -32.59
CA TYR A 647 43.11 -3.12 -32.27
C TYR A 647 41.76 -3.32 -32.98
N ILE A 648 41.46 -4.58 -33.30
CA ILE A 648 40.13 -5.09 -33.60
C ILE A 648 39.60 -5.77 -32.34
N THR A 649 38.35 -5.52 -31.97
CA THR A 649 37.68 -6.15 -30.82
C THR A 649 36.31 -6.72 -31.24
N GLY A 650 35.75 -7.59 -30.39
CA GLY A 650 34.45 -8.22 -30.59
C GLY A 650 34.23 -9.39 -29.63
N GLN A 651 33.19 -10.18 -29.88
CA GLN A 651 32.86 -11.37 -29.09
C GLN A 651 32.80 -12.63 -30.00
N THR A 652 33.33 -13.74 -29.49
CA THR A 652 33.24 -15.08 -30.09
C THR A 652 32.61 -16.05 -29.09
N LEU A 653 32.45 -17.32 -29.46
CA LEU A 653 32.01 -18.37 -28.53
C LEU A 653 32.98 -18.44 -27.33
N PRO A 654 32.49 -18.47 -26.07
CA PRO A 654 33.33 -18.71 -24.89
C PRO A 654 34.18 -19.96 -25.06
N GLY A 655 35.42 -19.93 -24.56
CA GLY A 655 36.38 -21.03 -24.76
C GLY A 655 36.93 -21.20 -26.18
N SER A 656 36.72 -20.25 -27.10
CA SER A 656 37.40 -20.22 -28.42
C SER A 656 38.92 -20.26 -28.28
N GLN A 657 39.61 -21.06 -29.11
CA GLN A 657 41.05 -21.34 -28.95
C GLN A 657 41.95 -20.61 -29.96
N THR A 658 41.45 -20.40 -31.18
CA THR A 658 42.12 -19.62 -32.21
C THR A 658 41.11 -18.70 -32.90
N LEU A 659 41.53 -17.46 -33.12
CA LEU A 659 40.89 -16.51 -34.05
C LEU A 659 41.95 -15.98 -35.00
N ARG A 660 41.59 -15.84 -36.27
CA ARG A 660 42.46 -15.35 -37.34
C ARG A 660 41.88 -14.06 -37.93
N LEU A 661 42.69 -13.02 -37.91
CA LEU A 661 42.41 -11.75 -38.56
C LEU A 661 42.87 -11.81 -40.03
N ILE A 662 41.96 -11.48 -40.93
CA ILE A 662 42.16 -11.32 -42.36
C ILE A 662 41.79 -9.88 -42.72
N VAL A 663 42.58 -9.24 -43.57
CA VAL A 663 42.30 -7.88 -44.07
C VAL A 663 42.44 -7.87 -45.58
N ASN A 664 41.42 -7.41 -46.31
CA ASN A 664 41.34 -7.43 -47.77
C ASN A 664 41.68 -8.80 -48.38
N GLY A 665 41.19 -9.88 -47.75
CA GLY A 665 41.48 -11.27 -48.15
C GLY A 665 42.89 -11.78 -47.81
N VAL A 666 43.77 -10.96 -47.22
CA VAL A 666 45.13 -11.35 -46.81
C VAL A 666 45.15 -11.66 -45.30
N PRO A 667 45.46 -12.91 -44.88
CA PRO A 667 45.62 -13.25 -43.46
C PRO A 667 46.76 -12.47 -42.80
N GLN A 668 46.51 -11.90 -41.63
CA GLN A 668 47.43 -10.99 -40.92
C GLN A 668 47.98 -11.60 -39.63
N ARG A 669 47.11 -12.13 -38.77
CA ARG A 669 47.46 -12.67 -37.44
C ARG A 669 46.56 -13.84 -37.06
N VAL A 670 47.07 -14.70 -36.18
CA VAL A 670 46.27 -15.63 -35.37
C VAL A 670 46.53 -15.30 -33.91
N ILE A 671 45.48 -15.30 -33.08
CA ILE A 671 45.55 -15.15 -31.63
C ILE A 671 44.95 -16.37 -30.92
N THR A 672 45.33 -16.56 -29.66
CA THR A 672 44.87 -17.64 -28.76
C THR A 672 44.65 -17.08 -27.35
N PRO A 673 44.01 -17.83 -26.42
CA PRO A 673 43.92 -17.42 -25.01
C PRO A 673 45.28 -17.23 -24.29
N GLN A 674 46.35 -17.82 -24.83
CA GLN A 674 47.73 -17.72 -24.31
C GLN A 674 48.60 -16.73 -25.10
N SER A 675 48.04 -16.02 -26.09
CA SER A 675 48.80 -15.10 -26.94
C SER A 675 49.07 -13.77 -26.25
N SER A 676 50.32 -13.29 -26.32
CA SER A 676 50.73 -11.98 -25.80
C SER A 676 51.22 -11.06 -26.91
N GLY A 677 50.98 -9.75 -26.76
CA GLY A 677 51.39 -8.70 -27.70
C GLY A 677 50.62 -8.64 -29.04
N ALA A 678 50.39 -9.79 -29.68
CA ALA A 678 49.61 -9.90 -30.93
C ALA A 678 48.09 -9.72 -30.72
N GLY A 679 47.63 -9.86 -29.48
CA GLY A 679 46.22 -9.93 -29.11
C GLY A 679 45.88 -11.23 -28.37
N GLN A 680 44.72 -11.30 -27.75
CA GLN A 680 44.28 -12.38 -26.85
C GLN A 680 42.77 -12.63 -26.97
N ILE A 681 42.35 -13.85 -26.60
CA ILE A 681 40.94 -14.25 -26.44
C ILE A 681 40.70 -14.48 -24.95
N GLU A 682 39.74 -13.77 -24.37
CA GLU A 682 39.34 -13.92 -22.97
C GLU A 682 38.47 -15.18 -22.76
N PRO A 683 38.41 -15.76 -21.54
CA PRO A 683 37.66 -17.00 -21.29
C PRO A 683 36.17 -16.92 -21.63
N ASP A 684 35.58 -15.72 -21.49
CA ASP A 684 34.18 -15.42 -21.78
C ASP A 684 33.88 -15.20 -23.28
N GLY A 685 34.90 -15.24 -24.13
CA GLY A 685 34.79 -15.06 -25.57
C GLY A 685 34.98 -13.64 -26.08
N HIS A 686 35.20 -12.62 -25.23
CA HIS A 686 35.69 -11.33 -25.73
C HIS A 686 37.10 -11.50 -26.32
N PHE A 687 37.44 -10.72 -27.35
CA PHE A 687 38.78 -10.79 -27.95
C PHE A 687 39.29 -9.42 -28.39
N LYS A 688 40.63 -9.34 -28.51
CA LYS A 688 41.33 -8.13 -28.94
C LYS A 688 42.54 -8.50 -29.78
N ILE A 689 42.53 -8.18 -31.08
CA ILE A 689 43.62 -8.48 -32.04
C ILE A 689 44.36 -7.19 -32.40
N TYR A 690 45.69 -7.17 -32.32
CA TYR A 690 46.49 -5.98 -32.64
C TYR A 690 46.57 -5.73 -34.16
N SER A 691 45.85 -4.72 -34.66
CA SER A 691 45.80 -4.36 -36.09
C SER A 691 46.86 -3.33 -36.50
N ARG A 692 47.72 -2.87 -35.58
CA ARG A 692 48.78 -1.92 -35.92
C ARG A 692 49.76 -2.55 -36.93
N PHE A 693 49.61 -2.07 -38.16
CA PHE A 693 50.20 -2.51 -39.42
C PHE A 693 49.67 -3.84 -40.00
N ASN A 694 49.13 -3.75 -41.22
CA ASN A 694 48.66 -4.86 -42.06
C ASN A 694 49.49 -4.96 -43.36
N LEU A 695 49.57 -6.17 -43.94
CA LEU A 695 50.12 -6.42 -45.26
C LEU A 695 49.03 -6.18 -46.32
N ASN A 696 49.29 -5.28 -47.27
CA ASN A 696 48.43 -5.06 -48.43
C ASN A 696 48.58 -6.18 -49.49
N SER A 697 47.78 -6.13 -50.55
CA SER A 697 47.82 -7.11 -51.67
C SER A 697 49.13 -7.14 -52.48
N LYS A 698 50.12 -6.31 -52.13
CA LYS A 698 51.49 -6.30 -52.70
C LYS A 698 52.56 -6.71 -51.67
N GLY A 699 52.15 -7.18 -50.49
CA GLY A 699 53.06 -7.58 -49.41
C GLY A 699 53.75 -6.41 -48.69
N GLN A 700 53.20 -5.19 -48.77
CA GLN A 700 53.77 -4.00 -48.14
C GLN A 700 53.00 -3.64 -46.87
N LEU A 701 53.70 -3.12 -45.86
CA LEU A 701 53.09 -2.64 -44.62
C LEU A 701 52.27 -1.36 -44.86
N ALA A 702 50.99 -1.40 -44.49
CA ALA A 702 50.06 -0.28 -44.45
C ALA A 702 49.46 -0.14 -43.04
N ARG A 703 48.50 0.76 -42.82
CA ARG A 703 47.54 0.71 -41.69
C ARG A 703 46.14 0.67 -42.26
N LEU A 704 45.17 0.21 -41.48
CA LEU A 704 43.75 0.19 -41.86
C LEU A 704 43.28 1.56 -42.36
N GLN A 705 42.68 1.60 -43.56
CA GLN A 705 42.01 2.75 -44.15
C GLN A 705 40.49 2.51 -44.20
N THR A 706 39.69 3.57 -44.26
CA THR A 706 38.26 3.49 -44.59
C THR A 706 38.05 2.65 -45.84
N ALA A 707 37.05 1.76 -45.81
CA ALA A 707 36.73 0.75 -46.82
C ALA A 707 37.78 -0.36 -47.04
N ASP A 708 38.76 -0.55 -46.14
CA ASP A 708 39.39 -1.86 -45.97
C ASP A 708 38.33 -2.85 -45.42
N THR A 709 38.33 -4.09 -45.89
CA THR A 709 37.45 -5.16 -45.40
C THR A 709 38.18 -6.01 -44.35
N ILE A 710 37.57 -6.17 -43.18
CA ILE A 710 38.06 -6.93 -42.03
C ILE A 710 37.24 -8.21 -41.91
N THR A 711 37.89 -9.37 -42.02
CA THR A 711 37.27 -10.67 -41.71
C THR A 711 37.93 -11.27 -40.49
N VAL A 712 37.15 -11.75 -39.52
CA VAL A 712 37.63 -12.62 -38.44
C VAL A 712 36.96 -13.98 -38.54
N ASP A 713 37.78 -15.02 -38.69
CA ASP A 713 37.36 -16.43 -38.66
C ASP A 713 38.09 -17.20 -37.56
N SER A 714 37.68 -18.44 -37.28
CA SER A 714 38.31 -19.26 -36.23
C SER A 714 39.67 -19.85 -36.63
N GLY A 715 40.20 -19.60 -37.83
CA GLY A 715 41.32 -20.34 -38.39
C GLY A 715 40.95 -21.74 -38.93
N GLU A 716 41.62 -22.16 -39.99
CA GLU A 716 41.36 -23.42 -40.68
C GLU A 716 41.65 -24.65 -39.79
N GLN A 717 40.93 -25.77 -39.91
CA GLN A 717 39.90 -26.13 -40.89
C GLN A 717 38.56 -26.45 -40.21
N ILE A 718 37.47 -25.71 -40.47
CA ILE A 718 36.10 -26.20 -40.20
C ILE A 718 35.24 -25.93 -41.43
N TYR A 719 34.60 -26.98 -41.93
CA TYR A 719 33.56 -26.88 -42.95
C TYR A 719 32.29 -26.34 -42.27
N ARG A 720 31.97 -25.05 -42.49
CA ARG A 720 30.99 -24.23 -41.74
C ARG A 720 31.44 -23.82 -40.32
N GLY A 721 32.59 -23.14 -40.20
CA GLY A 721 32.84 -22.26 -39.06
C GLY A 721 32.09 -20.92 -39.21
N SER A 722 31.84 -20.22 -38.10
CA SER A 722 31.39 -18.81 -38.17
C SER A 722 32.58 -17.92 -38.54
N PHE A 723 32.35 -17.06 -39.53
CA PHE A 723 33.20 -15.90 -39.81
C PHE A 723 32.32 -14.66 -39.74
N VAL A 724 32.94 -13.53 -39.39
CA VAL A 724 32.29 -12.22 -39.39
C VAL A 724 33.13 -11.27 -40.22
N GLU A 725 32.46 -10.46 -41.02
CA GLU A 725 33.08 -9.51 -41.93
C GLU A 725 32.46 -8.13 -41.72
N THR A 726 33.29 -7.09 -41.69
CA THR A 726 32.87 -5.69 -41.65
C THR A 726 33.83 -4.83 -42.47
N ASN A 727 33.40 -3.64 -42.87
CA ASN A 727 34.27 -2.66 -43.49
C ASN A 727 34.75 -1.65 -42.44
N VAL A 728 35.93 -1.10 -42.66
CA VAL A 728 36.49 -0.03 -41.83
C VAL A 728 35.78 1.29 -42.15
N GLU A 729 35.36 1.99 -41.09
CA GLU A 729 34.79 3.35 -41.10
C GLU A 729 35.89 4.42 -41.13
#